data_AF-A0AAV7GAK3-F1
#
_entry.id   AF-A0AAV7GAK3-F1
#
_cell.length_a   1.000
_cell.length_b   1.000
_cell.length_c   1.000
_cell.angle_alpha   90.00
_cell.angle_beta   90.00
_cell.angle_gamma   90.00
#
_symmetry.space_group_name_H-M   'P 1'
#
loop_
_entity.id
_entity.type
_entity.pdbx_description
1 polymer ?
#
loop_
_entity_poly.entity_id
_entity_poly.type
_entity_poly.pdbx_seq_one_letter_code
_entity_poly.pdbx_strand_id
1 'polypeptide(L)'
;MVRRSICSTASSLLVMFFLLHWSAVSAQRRPKASPWKTLTGEAPVVIANGGFSGLFPGSSFYAFSFAVMATSSDTILLCDVRLTKDGIGVCLQNLNLKNCTDISDIYSQGMKNYLINGVPTKGWFSVDYTMDELSNNDIFYKQHNLSMRSYVLSISKSVIVNYISSPEVDFLRSIVTRFQKSKTKLVFRFLGEDIVEPSTNQTYGTLMKNLSFIKTFATGILVTKHYIWPVTSDIYLESQATSIVNDAHKEGLEIYAGDFVNDDIIPYNYSYDPLAEYLSFIDNGEFSVDGFLTDFPITPSEAIGCFSHINKSILDHGKPIILSHNGASGDYPDCTDLAYNKAVNDGADIIDCPVQVTQDGDLICMSSINLFDNTNVGQSPLRSRISNIPELQNTPGIFTFNLTMEEIQNNLRPSISNPYVAFGIVRNPRYKTAGNFLTLSEFLSFAKDKALSGILINIENAAFLIEKVGISVIDGVISALNDTGYNKQTALEVTIQSSDSSVLVKMRQQTKYNLMYRIDGSVRDAAPSSIVDIKKFADSVAVDKESIYPDTRSFIINETNLINSLQNAGLQVFVYVLQNEFVSQPWDFLSDPYVEINSYVKGASVDGIISDFPASARAYKRNSCRNLGEKMPSYMLPVSVGGLRELISPAAQPPLRSPLPVLEDSNVVEPPLPSVSPINPSIPTPTPPNQGNASASPTQTSISTILSPVSSMIISILVIVGSVIID
;
A
#
# COMPACT_ATOMS: atom_id res chain seq x y z
N MET A 1 -69.36 42.79 -15.99
CA MET A 1 -70.01 41.96 -17.03
C MET A 1 -68.92 41.06 -17.62
N VAL A 2 -68.60 39.94 -16.96
CA VAL A 2 -67.52 39.02 -17.33
C VAL A 2 -67.91 37.61 -16.88
N ARG A 3 -67.81 36.64 -17.81
CA ARG A 3 -67.75 35.16 -17.71
C ARG A 3 -68.64 34.38 -16.72
N ARG A 4 -69.26 33.29 -17.19
CA ARG A 4 -69.47 31.97 -16.51
C ARG A 4 -69.84 30.91 -17.59
N SER A 5 -69.20 29.73 -17.68
CA SER A 5 -69.25 28.51 -16.82
C SER A 5 -70.44 27.62 -17.25
N ILE A 6 -70.42 26.27 -17.35
CA ILE A 6 -70.13 25.20 -16.36
C ILE A 6 -70.03 23.84 -17.10
N CYS A 7 -69.23 22.90 -16.58
CA CYS A 7 -69.29 21.46 -16.86
C CYS A 7 -69.14 20.68 -15.53
N SER A 8 -70.02 19.72 -15.22
CA SER A 8 -69.77 18.52 -14.37
C SER A 8 -71.08 17.79 -14.00
N THR A 9 -71.20 16.52 -14.38
CA THR A 9 -71.91 15.37 -13.76
C THR A 9 -71.52 14.14 -14.62
N ALA A 10 -71.39 12.88 -14.21
CA ALA A 10 -71.70 12.09 -13.02
C ALA A 10 -70.86 10.79 -13.10
N SER A 11 -70.67 10.09 -11.98
CA SER A 11 -71.10 8.69 -11.79
C SER A 11 -70.28 8.04 -10.65
N SER A 12 -70.90 7.96 -9.49
CA SER A 12 -70.41 7.28 -8.29
C SER A 12 -71.46 6.22 -7.96
N LEU A 13 -71.17 4.94 -8.23
CA LEU A 13 -71.89 3.75 -7.75
C LEU A 13 -71.31 2.47 -8.39
N LEU A 14 -70.06 2.08 -8.08
CA LEU A 14 -69.58 0.70 -8.34
C LEU A 14 -68.32 0.25 -7.57
N VAL A 15 -68.03 0.74 -6.35
CA VAL A 15 -66.80 0.36 -5.61
C VAL A 15 -67.09 0.02 -4.14
N MET A 16 -68.06 -0.85 -3.89
CA MET A 16 -68.38 -1.26 -2.51
C MET A 16 -68.79 -2.73 -2.38
N PHE A 17 -68.08 -3.65 -3.06
CA PHE A 17 -68.34 -5.10 -2.90
C PHE A 17 -67.11 -6.03 -2.96
N PHE A 18 -65.89 -5.53 -2.77
CA PHE A 18 -64.66 -6.35 -2.65
C PHE A 18 -63.73 -5.83 -1.55
N LEU A 19 -64.22 -5.71 -0.32
CA LEU A 19 -63.44 -5.28 0.86
C LEU A 19 -63.47 -6.27 2.03
N LEU A 20 -63.62 -7.57 1.77
CA LEU A 20 -63.47 -8.61 2.80
C LEU A 20 -62.81 -9.84 2.16
N HIS A 21 -61.49 -9.93 2.31
CA HIS A 21 -60.59 -11.10 2.27
C HIS A 21 -59.24 -10.67 1.67
N TRP A 22 -58.40 -10.03 2.48
CA TRP A 22 -56.93 -10.07 2.40
C TRP A 22 -56.41 -9.67 3.79
N SER A 23 -56.38 -10.64 4.69
CA SER A 23 -55.58 -10.58 5.90
C SER A 23 -54.11 -10.76 5.48
N ALA A 24 -53.52 -9.74 4.86
CA ALA A 24 -52.08 -9.67 4.74
C ALA A 24 -51.53 -9.45 6.15
N VAL A 25 -50.87 -10.47 6.69
CA VAL A 25 -49.96 -10.30 7.82
C VAL A 25 -48.90 -9.29 7.38
N SER A 26 -49.10 -8.03 7.74
CA SER A 26 -48.03 -7.04 7.73
C SER A 26 -47.07 -7.45 8.83
N ALA A 27 -46.11 -8.31 8.50
CA ALA A 27 -44.88 -8.38 9.25
C ALA A 27 -44.27 -6.98 9.14
N GLN A 28 -44.45 -6.16 10.17
CA GLN A 28 -43.64 -4.97 10.39
C GLN A 28 -42.18 -5.43 10.36
N ARG A 29 -41.53 -5.33 9.20
CA ARG A 29 -40.07 -5.38 9.13
C ARG A 29 -39.62 -4.22 9.99
N ARG A 30 -39.12 -4.54 11.20
CA ARG A 30 -38.36 -3.58 12.01
C ARG A 30 -37.33 -2.95 11.06
N PRO A 31 -37.16 -1.61 11.06
CA PRO A 31 -36.09 -1.00 10.28
C PRO A 31 -34.81 -1.74 10.62
N LYS A 32 -34.10 -2.22 9.58
CA LYS A 32 -32.82 -2.88 9.76
C LYS A 32 -31.96 -1.87 10.52
N ALA A 33 -31.45 -2.24 11.70
CA ALA A 33 -30.55 -1.37 12.43
C ALA A 33 -29.43 -0.94 11.49
N SER A 34 -29.03 0.34 11.55
CA SER A 34 -27.93 0.82 10.72
C SER A 34 -26.72 -0.07 10.94
N PRO A 35 -25.99 -0.46 9.87
CA PRO A 35 -24.74 -1.19 10.04
C PRO A 35 -23.65 -0.32 10.66
N TRP A 36 -23.78 1.01 10.57
CA TRP A 36 -22.86 1.98 11.14
C TRP A 36 -23.15 2.20 12.62
N LYS A 37 -22.09 2.10 13.43
CA LYS A 37 -22.12 2.42 14.86
C LYS A 37 -21.64 3.85 15.14
N THR A 38 -21.91 4.75 14.20
CA THR A 38 -21.70 6.19 14.36
C THR A 38 -22.76 6.76 15.30
N LEU A 39 -22.58 7.99 15.79
CA LEU A 39 -23.55 8.61 16.70
C LEU A 39 -24.94 8.72 16.06
N THR A 40 -24.97 9.02 14.76
CA THR A 40 -26.21 9.23 14.00
C THR A 40 -26.75 7.95 13.38
N GLY A 41 -25.93 6.89 13.29
CA GLY A 41 -26.20 5.72 12.48
C GLY A 41 -26.03 5.97 10.98
N GLU A 42 -25.55 7.13 10.54
CA GLU A 42 -25.21 7.39 9.13
C GLU A 42 -23.80 6.92 8.81
N ALA A 43 -23.48 6.84 7.52
CA ALA A 43 -22.12 6.54 7.07
C ALA A 43 -21.13 7.61 7.58
N PRO A 44 -19.89 7.23 7.95
CA PRO A 44 -18.84 8.18 8.30
C PRO A 44 -18.61 9.18 7.14
N VAL A 45 -18.26 10.43 7.45
CA VAL A 45 -17.94 11.43 6.43
C VAL A 45 -16.45 11.47 6.10
N VAL A 46 -16.10 11.81 4.86
CA VAL A 46 -14.71 12.07 4.44
C VAL A 46 -14.43 13.57 4.51
N ILE A 47 -13.34 13.96 5.17
CA ILE A 47 -12.85 15.33 5.26
C ILE A 47 -11.46 15.39 4.63
N ALA A 48 -11.35 16.06 3.49
CA ALA A 48 -10.09 16.26 2.75
C ALA A 48 -9.30 17.41 3.39
N ASN A 49 -8.16 17.11 3.99
CA ASN A 49 -7.31 18.03 4.73
C ASN A 49 -6.63 19.04 3.80
N GLY A 50 -7.21 20.21 3.56
CA GLY A 50 -6.67 21.13 2.54
C GLY A 50 -6.84 20.61 1.11
N GLY A 51 -7.81 19.72 0.86
CA GLY A 51 -7.95 19.01 -0.42
C GLY A 51 -7.17 17.69 -0.42
N PHE A 52 -6.66 17.28 -1.58
CA PHE A 52 -5.80 16.10 -1.72
C PHE A 52 -4.33 16.47 -1.46
N SER A 53 -4.00 16.76 -0.20
CA SER A 53 -2.67 17.26 0.19
C SER A 53 -1.57 16.21 0.17
N GLY A 54 -1.92 14.92 0.12
CA GLY A 54 -0.95 13.84 -0.08
C GLY A 54 -0.31 13.83 -1.48
N LEU A 55 -0.89 14.56 -2.44
CA LEU A 55 -0.40 14.65 -3.82
C LEU A 55 -0.03 16.07 -4.23
N PHE A 56 -0.86 17.06 -3.86
CA PHE A 56 -0.66 18.46 -4.22
C PHE A 56 -0.29 19.29 -3.00
N PRO A 57 0.38 20.45 -3.18
CA PRO A 57 0.50 21.42 -2.09
C PRO A 57 -0.87 21.69 -1.47
N GLY A 58 -0.99 21.42 -0.17
CA GLY A 58 -2.25 21.51 0.55
C GLY A 58 -2.85 22.92 0.48
N SER A 59 -4.18 23.00 0.50
CA SER A 59 -4.97 24.23 0.34
C SER A 59 -4.80 24.94 -1.01
N SER A 60 -4.19 24.29 -2.01
CA SER A 60 -4.12 24.81 -3.38
C SER A 60 -5.40 24.52 -4.18
N PHE A 61 -5.59 25.24 -5.29
CA PHE A 61 -6.68 24.99 -6.22
C PHE A 61 -6.67 23.55 -6.75
N TYR A 62 -5.49 23.02 -7.12
CA TYR A 62 -5.35 21.64 -7.61
C TYR A 62 -5.72 20.63 -6.53
N ALA A 63 -5.27 20.83 -5.28
CA ALA A 63 -5.62 19.94 -4.16
C ALA A 63 -7.14 19.87 -3.95
N PHE A 64 -7.84 21.01 -3.91
CA PHE A 64 -9.29 21.04 -3.73
C PHE A 64 -10.04 20.50 -4.95
N SER A 65 -9.65 20.91 -6.16
CA SER A 65 -10.31 20.47 -7.40
C SER A 65 -10.19 18.96 -7.57
N PHE A 66 -8.99 18.39 -7.34
CA PHE A 66 -8.78 16.96 -7.45
C PHE A 66 -9.57 16.18 -6.39
N ALA A 67 -9.59 16.65 -5.13
CA ALA A 67 -10.40 16.03 -4.09
C ALA A 67 -11.89 15.97 -4.49
N VAL A 68 -12.46 17.07 -5.01
CA VAL A 68 -13.87 17.09 -5.46
C VAL A 68 -14.13 16.14 -6.63
N MET A 69 -13.19 16.02 -7.56
CA MET A 69 -13.35 15.19 -8.75
C MET A 69 -13.18 13.69 -8.47
N ALA A 70 -12.20 13.34 -7.63
CA ALA A 70 -11.75 11.97 -7.47
C ALA A 70 -12.42 11.21 -6.31
N THR A 71 -13.11 11.90 -5.39
CA THR A 71 -13.62 11.31 -4.15
C THR A 71 -15.15 11.26 -4.11
N SER A 72 -15.72 10.83 -2.97
CA SER A 72 -17.16 10.85 -2.75
C SER A 72 -17.77 12.24 -2.92
N SER A 73 -18.99 12.32 -3.49
CA SER A 73 -19.64 13.60 -3.78
C SER A 73 -19.97 14.45 -2.54
N ASP A 74 -20.00 13.83 -1.36
CA ASP A 74 -20.24 14.41 -0.05
C ASP A 74 -18.95 14.68 0.74
N THR A 75 -17.77 14.52 0.12
CA THR A 75 -16.48 14.88 0.71
C THR A 75 -16.47 16.35 1.15
N ILE A 76 -16.09 16.57 2.41
CA ILE A 76 -15.95 17.89 3.01
C ILE A 76 -14.53 18.39 2.74
N LEU A 77 -14.38 19.63 2.29
CA LEU A 77 -13.07 20.27 2.11
C LEU A 77 -12.69 21.05 3.37
N LEU A 78 -11.59 20.70 4.02
CA LEU A 78 -11.06 21.46 5.14
C LEU A 78 -10.21 22.63 4.64
N CYS A 79 -10.52 23.84 5.09
CA CYS A 79 -9.70 25.03 4.92
C CYS A 79 -9.24 25.50 6.30
N ASP A 80 -7.95 25.33 6.61
CA ASP A 80 -7.35 25.91 7.81
C ASP A 80 -7.19 27.42 7.63
N VAL A 81 -8.18 28.18 8.09
CA VAL A 81 -8.20 29.63 7.90
C VAL A 81 -7.10 30.29 8.74
N ARG A 82 -6.17 30.94 8.05
CA ARG A 82 -5.22 31.88 8.62
C ARG A 82 -5.57 33.28 8.14
N LEU A 83 -5.29 34.27 8.96
CA LEU A 83 -5.62 35.66 8.64
C LEU A 83 -4.34 36.39 8.14
N THR A 84 -4.45 37.19 7.08
CA THR A 84 -3.39 38.00 6.40
C THR A 84 -3.44 39.49 6.78
N LYS A 85 -2.39 40.24 7.15
CA LYS A 85 -2.42 41.60 7.79
C LYS A 85 -3.73 42.40 7.76
N ASP A 86 -4.35 42.54 6.61
CA ASP A 86 -5.54 43.31 6.25
C ASP A 86 -6.91 42.71 6.67
N GLY A 87 -6.95 41.57 7.33
CA GLY A 87 -8.19 40.95 7.80
C GLY A 87 -8.73 39.82 6.92
N ILE A 88 -8.04 39.45 5.84
CA ILE A 88 -8.50 38.44 4.87
C ILE A 88 -8.12 37.04 5.34
N GLY A 89 -9.06 36.09 5.18
CA GLY A 89 -8.84 34.69 5.49
C GLY A 89 -8.31 33.92 4.28
N VAL A 90 -7.22 33.18 4.48
CA VAL A 90 -6.60 32.29 3.51
C VAL A 90 -6.52 30.86 4.06
N CYS A 91 -6.66 29.86 3.19
CA CYS A 91 -6.51 28.46 3.58
C CYS A 91 -5.02 28.10 3.60
N LEU A 92 -4.47 27.77 4.77
CA LEU A 92 -3.08 27.36 4.95
C LEU A 92 -2.97 26.34 6.08
N GLN A 93 -2.48 25.14 5.74
CA GLN A 93 -2.36 24.02 6.68
C GLN A 93 -1.44 24.34 7.86
N ASN A 94 -0.30 25.00 7.62
CA ASN A 94 0.64 25.33 8.67
C ASN A 94 0.59 26.81 9.09
N LEU A 95 0.77 27.06 10.39
CA LEU A 95 0.89 28.40 10.91
C LEU A 95 2.23 29.05 10.54
N ASN A 96 3.30 28.26 10.51
CA ASN A 96 4.57 28.68 9.92
C ASN A 96 4.50 28.46 8.41
N LEU A 97 4.38 29.55 7.67
CA LEU A 97 4.21 29.58 6.23
C LEU A 97 5.27 28.77 5.48
N LYS A 98 6.53 28.76 5.96
CA LYS A 98 7.61 27.99 5.35
C LYS A 98 7.30 26.50 5.19
N ASN A 99 6.43 25.94 6.05
CA ASN A 99 6.10 24.53 6.00
C ASN A 99 5.03 24.20 4.94
N CYS A 100 4.40 25.19 4.31
CA CYS A 100 3.38 24.97 3.28
C CYS A 100 3.45 25.94 2.09
N THR A 101 4.45 26.82 2.06
CA THR A 101 4.71 27.81 0.98
C THR A 101 6.21 28.01 0.77
N ASP A 102 6.59 28.70 -0.30
CA ASP A 102 7.96 29.10 -0.65
C ASP A 102 8.41 30.42 0.02
N ILE A 103 7.70 30.87 1.06
CA ILE A 103 7.93 32.18 1.70
C ILE A 103 9.39 32.41 2.15
N SER A 104 10.12 31.34 2.50
CA SER A 104 11.51 31.47 2.95
C SER A 104 12.47 31.83 1.82
N ASP A 105 12.11 31.49 0.59
CA ASP A 105 12.91 31.78 -0.61
C ASP A 105 12.67 33.22 -1.06
N ILE A 106 11.43 33.70 -0.92
CA ILE A 106 11.02 35.07 -1.27
C ILE A 106 11.44 36.08 -0.17
N TYR A 107 11.20 35.73 1.11
CA TYR A 107 11.45 36.59 2.27
C TYR A 107 12.47 35.97 3.22
N SER A 108 13.69 35.72 2.75
CA SER A 108 14.74 35.03 3.53
C SER A 108 15.08 35.62 4.90
N GLN A 109 14.81 36.92 5.12
CA GLN A 109 14.99 37.62 6.40
C GLN A 109 13.66 37.90 7.15
N GLY A 110 12.55 37.32 6.70
CA GLY A 110 11.19 37.61 7.15
C GLY A 110 10.77 36.95 8.46
N MET A 111 11.61 36.15 9.10
CA MET A 111 11.25 35.45 10.34
C MET A 111 10.90 36.42 11.47
N LYS A 112 9.77 36.18 12.12
CA LYS A 112 9.36 36.82 13.37
C LYS A 112 9.34 35.79 14.50
N ASN A 113 9.32 36.30 15.73
CA ASN A 113 9.11 35.51 16.93
C ASN A 113 7.75 35.87 17.51
N TYR A 114 6.87 34.87 17.65
CA TYR A 114 5.59 35.03 18.33
C TYR A 114 5.41 33.99 19.42
N LEU A 115 4.56 34.31 20.40
CA LEU A 115 4.06 33.33 21.35
C LEU A 115 2.86 32.63 20.74
N ILE A 116 3.04 31.37 20.35
CA ILE A 116 1.98 30.51 19.82
C ILE A 116 1.62 29.52 20.93
N ASN A 117 0.40 29.60 21.43
CA ASN A 117 -0.04 28.80 22.58
C ASN A 117 0.91 28.89 23.78
N GLY A 118 1.48 30.09 24.02
CA GLY A 118 2.42 30.33 25.11
C GLY A 118 3.87 29.92 24.83
N VAL A 119 4.15 29.26 23.69
CA VAL A 119 5.49 28.83 23.29
C VAL A 119 6.12 29.86 22.34
N PRO A 120 7.35 30.37 22.61
CA PRO A 120 8.08 31.17 21.63
C PRO A 120 8.38 30.36 20.38
N THR A 121 7.84 30.78 19.25
CA THR A 121 8.02 30.13 17.95
C THR A 121 8.57 31.14 16.95
N LYS A 122 9.68 30.77 16.31
CA LYS A 122 10.31 31.56 15.25
C LYS A 122 9.86 31.02 13.89
N GLY A 123 9.41 31.89 12.99
CA GLY A 123 8.94 31.47 11.67
C GLY A 123 8.39 32.62 10.84
N TRP A 124 7.80 32.29 9.70
CA TRP A 124 7.05 33.21 8.86
C TRP A 124 5.57 32.99 9.14
N PHE A 125 4.83 34.05 9.45
CA PHE A 125 3.42 33.90 9.82
C PHE A 125 2.56 34.70 8.86
N SER A 126 1.40 34.17 8.46
CA SER A 126 0.46 34.88 7.57
C SER A 126 0.11 36.26 8.09
N VAL A 127 0.15 36.42 9.41
CA VAL A 127 -0.12 37.69 10.08
C VAL A 127 0.96 38.74 9.84
N ASP A 128 2.09 38.41 9.22
CA ASP A 128 3.14 39.36 8.86
C ASP A 128 2.99 39.87 7.41
N TYR A 129 1.91 39.51 6.72
CA TYR A 129 1.69 39.77 5.28
C TYR A 129 0.17 39.92 5.00
N THR A 130 -0.31 40.94 4.30
CA THR A 130 -1.69 41.08 3.75
C THR A 130 -1.98 40.01 2.69
N MET A 131 -3.22 39.96 2.19
CA MET A 131 -3.52 39.08 1.06
C MET A 131 -2.76 39.50 -0.18
N ASP A 132 -2.73 40.81 -0.47
CA ASP A 132 -1.95 41.42 -1.55
C ASP A 132 -0.45 41.17 -1.37
N GLU A 133 -0.05 40.54 -0.27
CA GLU A 133 1.27 40.56 0.34
C GLU A 133 1.95 39.20 0.46
N LEU A 134 1.16 38.23 0.89
CA LEU A 134 1.26 36.86 0.40
C LEU A 134 0.99 36.77 -1.11
N SER A 135 0.64 37.90 -1.73
CA SER A 135 0.76 38.19 -3.15
C SER A 135 1.52 39.52 -3.50
N ASN A 136 2.47 40.02 -2.65
CA ASN A 136 3.28 41.31 -2.62
C ASN A 136 3.07 42.45 -1.53
N ASN A 137 3.87 42.43 -0.42
CA ASN A 137 4.08 43.42 0.74
C ASN A 137 3.89 42.85 2.21
N ASP A 138 3.77 43.66 3.31
CA ASP A 138 3.85 43.43 4.80
C ASP A 138 2.69 43.80 5.85
N ILE A 139 2.47 42.97 6.94
CA ILE A 139 2.18 43.01 8.47
C ILE A 139 0.85 43.32 9.26
N PHE A 140 0.19 42.39 9.99
CA PHE A 140 -0.49 42.72 11.28
C PHE A 140 -0.84 41.81 12.52
N TYR A 141 -1.94 41.08 12.48
CA TYR A 141 -2.99 40.75 13.50
C TYR A 141 -3.14 41.15 14.97
N LYS A 142 -2.16 41.47 15.81
CA LYS A 142 -2.46 41.56 17.28
C LYS A 142 -2.18 42.85 18.07
N GLN A 143 -1.48 43.81 17.50
CA GLN A 143 -1.39 45.25 17.90
C GLN A 143 -2.40 46.25 17.17
N HIS A 144 -3.39 45.81 16.37
CA HIS A 144 -4.28 46.57 15.42
C HIS A 144 -5.63 45.85 15.19
N ASN A 145 -6.18 45.21 16.24
CA ASN A 145 -7.64 45.08 16.34
C ASN A 145 -8.35 44.10 15.36
N LEU A 146 -7.72 42.96 14.99
CA LEU A 146 -8.32 41.94 14.12
C LEU A 146 -8.80 40.70 14.90
N SER A 147 -9.89 40.07 14.47
CA SER A 147 -10.59 39.01 15.24
C SER A 147 -11.12 37.87 14.36
N MET A 148 -10.61 36.65 14.58
CA MET A 148 -11.10 35.42 13.92
C MET A 148 -12.58 35.18 14.20
N ARG A 149 -13.04 35.48 15.42
CA ARG A 149 -14.45 35.44 15.79
C ARG A 149 -15.28 36.36 14.88
N SER A 150 -14.87 37.61 14.71
CA SER A 150 -15.59 38.56 13.84
C SER A 150 -15.58 38.11 12.38
N TYR A 151 -14.47 37.55 11.89
CA TYR A 151 -14.38 37.00 10.54
C TYR A 151 -15.35 35.83 10.32
N VAL A 152 -15.31 34.81 11.20
CA VAL A 152 -16.21 33.64 11.12
C VAL A 152 -17.69 34.05 11.19
N LEU A 153 -18.03 35.02 12.05
CA LEU A 153 -19.39 35.56 12.14
C LEU A 153 -19.79 36.41 10.91
N SER A 154 -18.82 36.98 10.20
CA SER A 154 -19.05 37.72 8.96
C SER A 154 -19.31 36.76 7.80
N ILE A 155 -18.42 35.80 7.58
CA ILE A 155 -18.50 34.87 6.44
C ILE A 155 -19.71 33.93 6.54
N SER A 156 -20.09 33.52 7.76
CA SER A 156 -21.28 32.67 7.98
C SER A 156 -22.62 33.34 7.62
N LYS A 157 -22.64 34.66 7.38
CA LYS A 157 -23.82 35.35 6.83
C LYS A 157 -23.96 35.15 5.31
N SER A 158 -22.85 34.88 4.63
CA SER A 158 -22.77 34.84 3.17
C SER A 158 -22.51 33.43 2.63
N VAL A 159 -21.98 32.54 3.47
CA VAL A 159 -21.59 31.17 3.11
C VAL A 159 -22.16 30.19 4.15
N ILE A 160 -22.69 29.07 3.67
CA ILE A 160 -23.10 27.97 4.55
C ILE A 160 -21.84 27.20 4.94
N VAL A 161 -21.39 27.39 6.19
CA VAL A 161 -20.28 26.63 6.78
C VAL A 161 -20.87 25.44 7.54
N ASN A 162 -20.57 24.22 7.09
CA ASN A 162 -21.06 23.00 7.73
C ASN A 162 -20.34 22.69 9.05
N TYR A 163 -19.04 22.97 9.12
CA TYR A 163 -18.19 22.64 10.26
C TYR A 163 -17.27 23.82 10.61
N ILE A 164 -17.15 24.13 11.90
CA ILE A 164 -16.10 25.01 12.43
C ILE A 164 -15.33 24.21 13.46
N SER A 165 -14.05 23.97 13.21
CA SER A 165 -13.16 23.23 14.11
C SER A 165 -12.13 24.16 14.75
N SER A 166 -11.83 23.95 16.03
CA SER A 166 -10.75 24.69 16.71
C SER A 166 -10.19 23.89 17.88
N PRO A 167 -8.87 23.96 18.13
CA PRO A 167 -8.27 23.42 19.35
C PRO A 167 -8.43 24.36 20.57
N GLU A 168 -8.94 25.58 20.40
CA GLU A 168 -9.04 26.57 21.48
C GLU A 168 -10.44 26.56 22.13
N VAL A 169 -10.51 26.26 23.44
CA VAL A 169 -11.78 26.14 24.18
C VAL A 169 -12.51 27.49 24.25
N ASP A 170 -11.80 28.56 24.62
CA ASP A 170 -12.37 29.91 24.70
C ASP A 170 -12.92 30.40 23.36
N PHE A 171 -12.27 30.04 22.25
CA PHE A 171 -12.75 30.41 20.91
C PHE A 171 -14.13 29.79 20.64
N LEU A 172 -14.28 28.48 20.80
CA LEU A 172 -15.57 27.80 20.56
C LEU A 172 -16.67 28.30 21.49
N ARG A 173 -16.34 28.51 22.78
CA ARG A 173 -17.27 29.12 23.76
C ARG A 173 -17.72 30.51 23.34
N SER A 174 -16.85 31.30 22.73
CA SER A 174 -17.17 32.67 22.30
C SER A 174 -18.16 32.76 21.14
N ILE A 175 -18.35 31.65 20.39
CA ILE A 175 -19.22 31.58 19.21
C ILE A 175 -20.43 30.64 19.37
N VAL A 176 -20.41 29.69 20.31
CA VAL A 176 -21.44 28.64 20.43
C VAL A 176 -22.87 29.17 20.42
N THR A 177 -23.16 30.23 21.17
CA THR A 177 -24.51 30.81 21.26
C THR A 177 -25.08 31.30 19.92
N ARG A 178 -24.22 31.64 18.96
CA ARG A 178 -24.62 32.06 17.61
C ARG A 178 -24.94 30.88 16.69
N PHE A 179 -24.34 29.72 16.93
CA PHE A 179 -24.48 28.52 16.11
C PHE A 179 -25.41 27.46 16.74
N GLN A 180 -25.88 27.65 17.98
CA GLN A 180 -26.82 26.74 18.67
C GLN A 180 -28.08 26.38 17.88
N LYS A 181 -28.55 27.28 17.00
CA LYS A 181 -29.74 27.06 16.16
C LYS A 181 -29.41 26.87 14.68
N SER A 182 -28.12 26.86 14.31
CA SER A 182 -27.72 26.63 12.93
C SER A 182 -27.47 25.14 12.68
N LYS A 183 -27.29 24.77 11.42
CA LYS A 183 -26.83 23.42 11.03
C LYS A 183 -25.30 23.27 11.14
N THR A 184 -24.59 24.33 11.52
CA THR A 184 -23.13 24.34 11.63
C THR A 184 -22.71 23.58 12.88
N LYS A 185 -21.88 22.56 12.69
CA LYS A 185 -21.32 21.76 13.77
C LYS A 185 -20.05 22.43 14.29
N LEU A 186 -19.93 22.55 15.61
CA LEU A 186 -18.72 23.02 16.27
C LEU A 186 -17.91 21.82 16.72
N VAL A 187 -16.68 21.70 16.25
CA VAL A 187 -15.81 20.55 16.51
C VAL A 187 -14.62 20.99 17.35
N PHE A 188 -14.40 20.35 18.49
CA PHE A 188 -13.21 20.60 19.30
C PHE A 188 -12.06 19.69 18.84
N ARG A 189 -10.94 20.28 18.41
CA ARG A 189 -9.78 19.53 17.90
C ARG A 189 -8.79 19.26 19.02
N PHE A 190 -8.57 17.99 19.32
CA PHE A 190 -7.50 17.57 20.21
C PHE A 190 -6.15 17.64 19.50
N LEU A 191 -5.13 18.06 20.24
CA LEU A 191 -3.72 17.95 19.84
C LEU A 191 -3.07 16.79 20.62
N GLY A 192 -1.74 16.72 20.69
CA GLY A 192 -1.02 15.73 21.51
C GLY A 192 -1.47 15.73 22.98
N GLU A 193 -1.50 14.55 23.61
CA GLU A 193 -2.05 14.35 24.97
C GLU A 193 -1.38 15.19 26.05
N ASP A 194 -0.10 15.48 25.86
CA ASP A 194 0.79 16.24 26.72
C ASP A 194 0.77 17.75 26.44
N ILE A 195 0.16 18.16 25.32
CA ILE A 195 0.03 19.58 24.97
C ILE A 195 -1.00 20.24 25.88
N VAL A 196 -0.66 21.42 26.41
CA VAL A 196 -1.54 22.21 27.27
C VAL A 196 -2.46 23.07 26.42
N GLU A 197 -3.76 22.99 26.67
CA GLU A 197 -4.74 23.89 26.09
C GLU A 197 -4.67 25.24 26.83
N PRO A 198 -4.44 26.37 26.12
CA PRO A 198 -4.07 27.63 26.77
C PRO A 198 -5.13 28.24 27.70
N SER A 199 -6.42 28.07 27.42
CA SER A 199 -7.49 28.75 28.18
C SER A 199 -7.90 28.04 29.45
N THR A 200 -7.80 26.71 29.47
CA THR A 200 -8.13 25.86 30.61
C THR A 200 -6.91 25.52 31.47
N ASN A 201 -5.70 25.71 30.94
CA ASN A 201 -4.43 25.32 31.55
C ASN A 201 -4.40 23.81 31.93
N GLN A 202 -5.12 23.00 31.15
CA GLN A 202 -5.16 21.53 31.27
C GLN A 202 -4.58 20.92 30.00
N THR A 203 -4.00 19.72 30.10
CA THR A 203 -3.55 19.01 28.91
C THR A 203 -4.74 18.48 28.11
N TYR A 204 -4.57 18.30 26.79
CA TYR A 204 -5.60 17.68 25.95
C TYR A 204 -5.97 16.27 26.45
N GLY A 205 -5.00 15.48 26.94
CA GLY A 205 -5.28 14.17 27.56
C GLY A 205 -6.11 14.27 28.85
N THR A 206 -6.01 15.38 29.59
CA THR A 206 -6.86 15.64 30.77
C THR A 206 -8.27 16.07 30.35
N LEU A 207 -8.38 16.98 29.37
CA LEU A 207 -9.65 17.43 28.82
C LEU A 207 -10.44 16.27 28.19
N MET A 208 -9.75 15.30 27.58
CA MET A 208 -10.35 14.11 26.98
C MET A 208 -11.16 13.28 27.98
N LYS A 209 -10.78 13.30 29.26
CA LYS A 209 -11.49 12.59 30.34
C LYS A 209 -12.77 13.31 30.79
N ASN A 210 -13.03 14.51 30.30
CA ASN A 210 -14.19 15.32 30.65
C ASN A 210 -14.99 15.73 29.41
N LEU A 211 -15.52 14.74 28.68
CA LEU A 211 -16.33 14.96 27.49
C LEU A 211 -17.61 15.76 27.77
N SER A 212 -18.19 15.63 28.98
CA SER A 212 -19.35 16.42 29.40
C SER A 212 -19.07 17.93 29.41
N PHE A 213 -17.85 18.34 29.79
CA PHE A 213 -17.40 19.73 29.70
C PHE A 213 -17.29 20.18 28.24
N ILE A 214 -16.76 19.35 27.36
CA ILE A 214 -16.61 19.66 25.92
C ILE A 214 -17.97 19.80 25.25
N LYS A 215 -18.93 18.94 25.61
CA LYS A 215 -20.31 18.99 25.13
C LYS A 215 -21.01 20.33 25.39
N THR A 216 -20.55 21.12 26.35
CA THR A 216 -21.10 22.45 26.63
C THR A 216 -20.85 23.47 25.52
N PHE A 217 -19.87 23.25 24.64
CA PHE A 217 -19.49 24.19 23.58
C PHE A 217 -19.25 23.56 22.20
N ALA A 218 -19.21 22.23 22.09
CA ALA A 218 -19.01 21.50 20.84
C ALA A 218 -20.10 20.46 20.59
N THR A 219 -20.33 20.15 19.31
CA THR A 219 -21.20 19.06 18.86
C THR A 219 -20.42 17.80 18.47
N GLY A 220 -19.11 17.93 18.27
CA GLY A 220 -18.21 16.80 18.05
C GLY A 220 -16.77 17.12 18.43
N ILE A 221 -15.91 16.12 18.30
CA ILE A 221 -14.49 16.18 18.60
C ILE A 221 -13.69 15.62 17.41
N LEU A 222 -12.51 16.18 17.14
CA LEU A 222 -11.54 15.66 16.18
C LEU A 222 -10.31 15.22 16.96
N VAL A 223 -9.93 13.95 16.86
CA VAL A 223 -8.82 13.36 17.60
C VAL A 223 -7.81 12.76 16.65
N THR A 224 -6.53 12.72 17.05
CA THR A 224 -5.52 11.96 16.29
C THR A 224 -5.84 10.47 16.41
N LYS A 225 -5.51 9.68 15.39
CA LYS A 225 -5.83 8.24 15.34
C LYS A 225 -5.32 7.45 16.56
N HIS A 226 -4.23 7.90 17.18
CA HIS A 226 -3.62 7.29 18.37
C HIS A 226 -4.47 7.38 19.65
N TYR A 227 -5.38 8.35 19.76
CA TYR A 227 -6.33 8.41 20.88
C TYR A 227 -7.33 7.25 20.87
N ILE A 228 -7.59 6.67 19.70
CA ILE A 228 -8.56 5.59 19.50
C ILE A 228 -7.84 4.25 19.51
N TRP A 229 -6.79 4.14 18.70
CA TRP A 229 -5.93 2.96 18.60
C TRP A 229 -4.50 3.31 19.03
N PRO A 230 -4.16 3.10 20.32
CA PRO A 230 -2.81 3.34 20.79
C PRO A 230 -1.81 2.40 20.10
N VAL A 231 -0.59 2.91 19.89
CA VAL A 231 0.48 2.21 19.17
C VAL A 231 1.70 2.09 20.09
N THR A 232 2.27 0.89 20.17
CA THR A 232 3.49 0.60 20.91
C THR A 232 4.70 1.28 20.28
N SER A 233 5.79 1.44 21.03
CA SER A 233 7.02 2.05 20.51
C SER A 233 7.67 1.29 19.35
N ASP A 234 7.35 0.00 19.19
CA ASP A 234 7.76 -0.83 18.05
C ASP A 234 6.73 -0.88 16.91
N ILE A 235 5.76 0.05 16.89
CA ILE A 235 4.81 0.31 15.80
C ILE A 235 3.79 -0.83 15.59
N TYR A 236 3.25 -1.36 16.70
CA TYR A 236 2.11 -2.28 16.67
C TYR A 236 0.94 -1.68 17.43
N LEU A 237 -0.28 -2.04 17.03
CA LEU A 237 -1.47 -1.70 17.80
C LEU A 237 -1.40 -2.35 19.18
N GLU A 238 -1.83 -1.61 20.21
CA GLU A 238 -2.16 -2.18 21.49
C GLU A 238 -3.34 -3.16 21.36
N SER A 239 -3.45 -4.10 22.31
CA SER A 239 -4.43 -5.19 22.23
C SER A 239 -5.90 -4.76 22.19
N GLN A 240 -6.21 -3.52 22.58
CA GLN A 240 -7.56 -2.98 22.65
C GLN A 240 -7.57 -1.50 22.25
N ALA A 241 -8.62 -1.09 21.53
CA ALA A 241 -8.95 0.31 21.35
C ALA A 241 -9.36 0.94 22.68
N THR A 242 -9.20 2.26 22.77
CA THR A 242 -9.73 3.02 23.91
C THR A 242 -11.26 3.11 23.83
N SER A 243 -11.91 3.46 24.94
CA SER A 243 -13.36 3.66 24.97
C SER A 243 -13.82 4.98 24.35
N ILE A 244 -12.91 5.81 23.82
CA ILE A 244 -13.20 7.22 23.54
C ILE A 244 -14.33 7.42 22.53
N VAL A 245 -14.45 6.55 21.53
CA VAL A 245 -15.52 6.62 20.53
C VAL A 245 -16.88 6.42 21.20
N ASN A 246 -17.00 5.34 21.98
CA ASN A 246 -18.22 5.01 22.71
C ASN A 246 -18.55 6.06 23.78
N ASP A 247 -17.54 6.59 24.48
CA ASP A 247 -17.72 7.62 25.49
C ASP A 247 -18.18 8.94 24.87
N ALA A 248 -17.62 9.34 23.73
CA ALA A 248 -18.07 10.51 22.97
C ALA A 248 -19.52 10.34 22.51
N HIS A 249 -19.87 9.18 21.93
CA HIS A 249 -21.24 8.90 21.50
C HIS A 249 -22.23 8.92 22.65
N LYS A 250 -21.86 8.37 23.81
CA LYS A 250 -22.69 8.37 25.02
C LYS A 250 -22.98 9.79 25.52
N GLU A 251 -22.02 10.71 25.39
CA GLU A 251 -22.19 12.14 25.68
C GLU A 251 -22.85 12.93 24.53
N GLY A 252 -23.19 12.26 23.43
CA GLY A 252 -23.82 12.85 22.25
C GLY A 252 -22.87 13.73 21.43
N LEU A 253 -21.57 13.42 21.43
CA LEU A 253 -20.54 14.04 20.59
C LEU A 253 -20.21 13.14 19.40
N GLU A 254 -20.21 13.69 18.19
CA GLU A 254 -19.60 13.03 17.03
C GLU A 254 -18.08 12.98 17.23
N ILE A 255 -17.41 11.94 16.75
CA ILE A 255 -15.95 11.80 16.83
C ILE A 255 -15.37 11.57 15.44
N TYR A 256 -14.44 12.45 15.06
CA TYR A 256 -13.69 12.37 13.81
C TYR A 256 -12.26 11.93 14.12
N ALA A 257 -11.71 11.03 13.30
CA ALA A 257 -10.34 10.56 13.44
C ALA A 257 -9.45 11.24 12.37
N GLY A 258 -8.33 11.82 12.79
CA GLY A 258 -7.36 12.49 11.93
C GLY A 258 -5.99 11.81 11.90
N ASP A 259 -5.09 12.39 11.10
CA ASP A 259 -3.71 11.93 10.87
C ASP A 259 -3.62 10.62 10.08
N PHE A 260 -4.53 10.45 9.12
CA PHE A 260 -4.44 9.37 8.13
C PHE A 260 -3.69 9.87 6.88
N VAL A 261 -2.70 9.09 6.50
CA VAL A 261 -1.83 9.29 5.35
C VAL A 261 -1.51 7.92 4.76
N ASN A 262 -1.30 7.86 3.45
CA ASN A 262 -0.98 6.60 2.76
C ASN A 262 0.53 6.41 2.57
N ASP A 263 1.31 7.48 2.73
CA ASP A 263 2.74 7.57 2.40
C ASP A 263 3.64 7.66 3.64
N ASP A 264 3.22 7.01 4.73
CA ASP A 264 3.99 6.93 5.99
C ASP A 264 3.96 5.50 6.57
N ILE A 265 4.78 5.25 7.58
CA ILE A 265 4.80 3.98 8.31
C ILE A 265 3.57 3.90 9.21
N ILE A 266 2.62 3.06 8.81
CA ILE A 266 1.47 2.67 9.62
C ILE A 266 1.77 1.42 10.47
N PRO A 267 0.99 1.13 11.53
CA PRO A 267 1.19 -0.04 12.35
C PRO A 267 1.30 -1.35 11.55
N TYR A 268 2.27 -2.20 11.89
CA TYR A 268 2.52 -3.46 11.17
C TYR A 268 1.32 -4.42 11.16
N ASN A 269 0.36 -4.24 12.08
CA ASN A 269 -0.92 -4.94 12.09
C ASN A 269 -1.73 -4.77 10.81
N TYR A 270 -1.50 -3.68 10.07
CA TYR A 270 -2.18 -3.40 8.81
C TYR A 270 -1.38 -3.85 7.59
N SER A 271 -0.18 -4.43 7.74
CA SER A 271 0.60 -4.92 6.58
C SER A 271 0.81 -3.87 5.49
N TYR A 272 1.05 -2.61 5.90
CA TYR A 272 1.14 -1.43 5.02
C TYR A 272 -0.11 -1.15 4.18
N ASP A 273 -1.28 -1.72 4.53
CA ASP A 273 -2.56 -1.48 3.86
C ASP A 273 -3.32 -0.29 4.52
N PRO A 274 -3.39 0.89 3.87
CA PRO A 274 -4.11 2.03 4.44
C PRO A 274 -5.62 1.79 4.49
N LEU A 275 -6.21 1.05 3.54
CA LEU A 275 -7.63 0.70 3.57
C LEU A 275 -7.98 -0.13 4.81
N ALA A 276 -7.13 -1.10 5.16
CA ALA A 276 -7.27 -1.88 6.38
C ALA A 276 -7.19 -1.00 7.63
N GLU A 277 -6.31 0.02 7.63
CA GLU A 277 -6.28 1.03 8.69
C GLU A 277 -7.63 1.74 8.80
N TYR A 278 -8.17 2.33 7.72
CA TYR A 278 -9.49 3.01 7.78
C TYR A 278 -10.61 2.07 8.25
N LEU A 279 -10.70 0.85 7.71
CA LEU A 279 -11.73 -0.13 8.09
C LEU A 279 -11.68 -0.46 9.58
N SER A 280 -10.50 -0.44 10.20
CA SER A 280 -10.35 -0.67 11.66
C SER A 280 -11.01 0.40 12.53
N PHE A 281 -11.39 1.55 11.98
CA PHE A 281 -12.07 2.64 12.70
C PHE A 281 -13.59 2.68 12.44
N ILE A 282 -14.09 1.94 11.45
CA ILE A 282 -15.49 2.03 11.00
C ILE A 282 -16.23 0.69 10.86
N ASP A 283 -15.52 -0.41 10.64
CA ASP A 283 -16.08 -1.75 10.40
C ASP A 283 -15.34 -2.85 11.19
N ASN A 284 -14.97 -2.53 12.43
CA ASN A 284 -14.28 -3.43 13.35
C ASN A 284 -15.23 -4.29 14.21
N GLY A 285 -16.55 -4.07 14.10
CA GLY A 285 -17.57 -4.78 14.86
C GLY A 285 -17.85 -4.24 16.26
N GLU A 286 -17.06 -3.27 16.76
CA GLU A 286 -17.17 -2.67 18.09
C GLU A 286 -17.72 -1.24 18.04
N PHE A 287 -17.16 -0.37 17.20
CA PHE A 287 -17.57 1.04 17.04
C PHE A 287 -17.39 1.52 15.59
N SER A 288 -17.92 2.70 15.28
CA SER A 288 -17.59 3.44 14.05
C SER A 288 -17.35 4.91 14.37
N VAL A 289 -16.22 5.48 13.95
CA VAL A 289 -16.03 6.94 13.99
C VAL A 289 -17.00 7.64 13.04
N ASP A 290 -17.37 8.87 13.32
CA ASP A 290 -18.32 9.66 12.52
C ASP A 290 -17.68 10.26 11.26
N GLY A 291 -16.36 10.18 11.12
CA GLY A 291 -15.65 10.53 9.88
C GLY A 291 -14.14 10.59 10.02
N PHE A 292 -13.49 10.85 8.90
CA PHE A 292 -12.03 10.90 8.78
C PHE A 292 -11.55 12.27 8.31
N LEU A 293 -10.47 12.77 8.91
CA LEU A 293 -9.65 13.84 8.35
C LEU A 293 -8.39 13.21 7.76
N THR A 294 -8.19 13.35 6.45
CA THR A 294 -7.11 12.69 5.72
C THR A 294 -6.53 13.56 4.61
N ASP A 295 -5.28 13.29 4.27
CA ASP A 295 -4.55 13.86 3.14
C ASP A 295 -4.84 13.10 1.82
N PHE A 296 -5.37 11.87 1.95
CA PHE A 296 -5.69 10.93 0.85
C PHE A 296 -7.18 10.55 0.89
N PRO A 297 -8.10 11.46 0.49
CA PRO A 297 -9.54 11.25 0.63
C PRO A 297 -10.16 10.16 -0.25
N ILE A 298 -9.41 9.55 -1.18
CA ILE A 298 -9.89 8.39 -1.97
C ILE A 298 -10.01 7.15 -1.10
N THR A 299 -8.98 6.79 -0.34
CA THR A 299 -8.96 5.55 0.46
C THR A 299 -10.11 5.43 1.46
N PRO A 300 -10.48 6.47 2.26
CA PRO A 300 -11.68 6.35 3.08
C PRO A 300 -12.97 6.39 2.26
N SER A 301 -13.01 7.03 1.08
CA SER A 301 -14.16 6.95 0.18
C SER A 301 -14.38 5.51 -0.30
N GLU A 302 -13.30 4.80 -0.65
CA GLU A 302 -13.31 3.38 -0.97
C GLU A 302 -13.75 2.55 0.24
N ALA A 303 -13.11 2.75 1.41
CA ALA A 303 -13.40 2.02 2.64
C ALA A 303 -14.89 2.08 2.99
N ILE A 304 -15.46 3.29 2.95
CA ILE A 304 -16.87 3.53 3.29
C ILE A 304 -17.79 2.98 2.18
N GLY A 305 -17.53 3.34 0.92
CA GLY A 305 -18.46 3.09 -0.19
C GLY A 305 -18.41 1.68 -0.80
N CYS A 306 -17.27 0.99 -0.69
CA CYS A 306 -17.00 -0.23 -1.45
C CYS A 306 -16.51 -1.42 -0.62
N PHE A 307 -15.93 -1.18 0.56
CA PHE A 307 -15.28 -2.24 1.34
C PHE A 307 -15.88 -2.48 2.73
N SER A 308 -16.71 -1.58 3.24
CA SER A 308 -17.41 -1.75 4.50
C SER A 308 -18.58 -2.73 4.39
N HIS A 309 -18.80 -3.49 5.47
CA HIS A 309 -19.96 -4.37 5.65
C HIS A 309 -20.14 -5.42 4.53
N ILE A 310 -19.04 -5.80 3.88
CA ILE A 310 -19.02 -6.82 2.83
C ILE A 310 -18.97 -8.23 3.40
N ASN A 311 -19.45 -9.20 2.62
CA ASN A 311 -19.35 -10.60 2.99
C ASN A 311 -17.88 -11.07 2.89
N LYS A 312 -17.32 -11.54 4.01
CA LYS A 312 -15.92 -12.00 4.12
C LYS A 312 -15.66 -13.40 3.53
N SER A 313 -16.52 -13.90 2.64
CA SER A 313 -16.38 -15.24 2.02
C SER A 313 -15.08 -15.37 1.20
N ILE A 314 -14.35 -16.47 1.40
CA ILE A 314 -13.11 -16.82 0.69
C ILE A 314 -13.30 -17.71 -0.56
N LEU A 315 -14.54 -18.09 -0.93
CA LEU A 315 -14.80 -19.13 -1.94
C LEU A 315 -15.10 -18.61 -3.36
N ASP A 316 -14.43 -17.55 -3.80
CA ASP A 316 -14.57 -17.02 -5.16
C ASP A 316 -13.22 -17.12 -5.84
N HIS A 317 -13.12 -18.04 -6.81
CA HIS A 317 -11.95 -18.30 -7.64
C HIS A 317 -12.09 -17.74 -9.06
N GLY A 318 -13.06 -16.83 -9.29
CA GLY A 318 -13.18 -16.10 -10.56
C GLY A 318 -12.03 -15.10 -10.76
N LYS A 319 -12.00 -14.40 -11.89
CA LYS A 319 -10.96 -13.37 -12.15
C LYS A 319 -11.12 -12.15 -11.21
N PRO A 320 -10.04 -11.42 -10.88
CA PRO A 320 -8.65 -11.82 -11.13
C PRO A 320 -8.29 -13.03 -10.25
N ILE A 321 -7.48 -13.93 -10.78
CA ILE A 321 -6.89 -15.01 -10.00
C ILE A 321 -5.84 -14.39 -9.08
N ILE A 322 -5.89 -14.72 -7.78
CA ILE A 322 -4.95 -14.23 -6.78
C ILE A 322 -3.89 -15.30 -6.55
N LEU A 323 -2.67 -15.02 -6.96
CA LEU A 323 -1.52 -15.87 -6.74
C LEU A 323 -0.62 -15.24 -5.68
N SER A 324 -0.29 -15.99 -4.61
CA SER A 324 0.68 -15.50 -3.63
C SER A 324 2.07 -15.44 -4.24
N HIS A 325 2.90 -14.50 -3.82
CA HIS A 325 4.31 -14.48 -4.17
C HIS A 325 5.13 -14.93 -2.95
N ASN A 326 5.57 -16.19 -2.99
CA ASN A 326 6.26 -16.91 -1.93
C ASN A 326 5.43 -17.05 -0.63
N GLY A 327 4.10 -17.19 -0.76
CA GLY A 327 3.15 -17.06 0.35
C GLY A 327 2.82 -15.59 0.68
N ALA A 328 2.44 -15.31 1.94
CA ALA A 328 2.26 -13.93 2.42
C ALA A 328 3.61 -13.33 2.86
N SER A 329 4.53 -13.22 1.91
CA SER A 329 5.92 -12.74 2.08
C SER A 329 6.03 -11.28 2.51
N GLY A 330 4.93 -10.53 2.41
CA GLY A 330 4.77 -9.20 2.98
C GLY A 330 4.77 -9.19 4.53
N ASP A 331 4.40 -10.32 5.14
CA ASP A 331 4.10 -10.41 6.58
C ASP A 331 4.95 -11.43 7.33
N TYR A 332 5.43 -12.46 6.63
CA TYR A 332 6.28 -13.52 7.18
C TYR A 332 7.45 -13.80 6.24
N PRO A 333 8.54 -14.42 6.73
CA PRO A 333 9.57 -14.95 5.87
C PRO A 333 9.01 -15.85 4.77
N ASP A 334 9.42 -15.57 3.54
CA ASP A 334 9.04 -16.24 2.31
C ASP A 334 9.13 -17.77 2.41
N CYS A 335 8.22 -18.47 1.72
CA CYS A 335 8.22 -19.93 1.59
C CYS A 335 8.18 -20.72 2.93
N THR A 336 7.70 -20.11 4.01
CA THR A 336 7.53 -20.77 5.31
C THR A 336 6.10 -21.26 5.55
N ASP A 337 5.95 -22.14 6.54
CA ASP A 337 4.64 -22.64 7.00
C ASP A 337 3.71 -21.49 7.39
N LEU A 338 4.22 -20.47 8.06
CA LEU A 338 3.44 -19.28 8.43
C LEU A 338 3.05 -18.44 7.22
N ALA A 339 3.97 -18.21 6.27
CA ALA A 339 3.67 -17.46 5.04
C ALA A 339 2.58 -18.16 4.21
N TYR A 340 2.64 -19.50 4.06
CA TYR A 340 1.64 -20.26 3.34
C TYR A 340 0.30 -20.35 4.07
N ASN A 341 0.30 -20.57 5.39
CA ASN A 341 -0.93 -20.54 6.18
C ASN A 341 -1.61 -19.18 6.09
N LYS A 342 -0.85 -18.08 6.17
CA LYS A 342 -1.41 -16.74 6.04
C LYS A 342 -1.95 -16.50 4.62
N ALA A 343 -1.21 -16.85 3.56
CA ALA A 343 -1.70 -16.69 2.19
C ALA A 343 -3.05 -17.40 1.94
N VAL A 344 -3.20 -18.63 2.45
CA VAL A 344 -4.47 -19.38 2.38
C VAL A 344 -5.57 -18.66 3.16
N ASN A 345 -5.29 -18.22 4.39
CA ASN A 345 -6.28 -17.56 5.25
C ASN A 345 -6.70 -16.18 4.70
N ASP A 346 -5.76 -15.48 4.08
CA ASP A 346 -5.97 -14.20 3.40
C ASP A 346 -6.78 -14.36 2.10
N GLY A 347 -6.87 -15.58 1.58
CA GLY A 347 -7.74 -15.97 0.48
C GLY A 347 -7.08 -15.93 -0.89
N ALA A 348 -5.78 -16.25 -0.96
CA ALA A 348 -5.12 -16.60 -2.22
C ALA A 348 -5.87 -17.75 -2.92
N ASP A 349 -5.98 -17.67 -4.24
CA ASP A 349 -6.54 -18.74 -5.08
C ASP A 349 -5.46 -19.82 -5.34
N ILE A 350 -4.22 -19.38 -5.55
CA ILE A 350 -3.04 -20.21 -5.80
C ILE A 350 -1.92 -19.81 -4.84
N ILE A 351 -1.26 -20.80 -4.25
CA ILE A 351 0.02 -20.60 -3.54
C ILE A 351 1.17 -21.18 -4.34
N ASP A 352 2.34 -20.57 -4.24
CA ASP A 352 3.52 -20.87 -5.04
C ASP A 352 4.67 -21.48 -4.23
N CYS A 353 5.48 -22.32 -4.86
CA CYS A 353 6.72 -22.85 -4.30
C CYS A 353 7.82 -22.74 -5.35
N PRO A 354 8.74 -21.75 -5.23
CA PRO A 354 10.00 -21.77 -5.95
C PRO A 354 10.88 -22.87 -5.41
N VAL A 355 11.27 -23.81 -6.27
CA VAL A 355 11.98 -25.02 -5.86
C VAL A 355 13.47 -24.84 -5.98
N GLN A 356 14.17 -25.03 -4.86
CA GLN A 356 15.63 -25.17 -4.82
C GLN A 356 16.02 -26.60 -4.46
N VAL A 357 17.28 -26.93 -4.70
CA VAL A 357 17.84 -28.28 -4.46
C VAL A 357 18.95 -28.20 -3.41
N THR A 358 18.93 -29.10 -2.42
CA THR A 358 20.00 -29.22 -1.42
C THR A 358 21.14 -30.12 -1.92
N GLN A 359 22.26 -30.14 -1.21
CA GLN A 359 23.43 -30.97 -1.54
C GLN A 359 23.09 -32.47 -1.60
N ASP A 360 22.19 -32.92 -0.72
CA ASP A 360 21.68 -34.29 -0.61
C ASP A 360 20.49 -34.59 -1.55
N GLY A 361 20.09 -33.62 -2.37
CA GLY A 361 19.08 -33.81 -3.42
C GLY A 361 17.63 -33.61 -2.96
N ASP A 362 17.39 -33.14 -1.73
CA ASP A 362 16.07 -32.75 -1.29
C ASP A 362 15.60 -31.49 -2.02
N LEU A 363 14.29 -31.42 -2.27
CA LEU A 363 13.63 -30.26 -2.87
C LEU A 363 13.00 -29.41 -1.78
N ILE A 364 13.36 -28.13 -1.74
CA ILE A 364 12.92 -27.16 -0.73
C ILE A 364 12.22 -25.97 -1.39
N CYS A 365 11.12 -25.50 -0.80
CA CYS A 365 10.48 -24.26 -1.20
C CYS A 365 11.30 -23.09 -0.68
N MET A 366 11.91 -22.31 -1.57
CA MET A 366 12.79 -21.20 -1.21
C MET A 366 12.92 -20.19 -2.36
N SER A 367 12.68 -18.91 -2.07
CA SER A 367 12.62 -17.83 -3.07
C SER A 367 13.94 -17.47 -3.73
N SER A 368 15.08 -17.92 -3.20
CA SER A 368 16.41 -17.69 -3.76
C SER A 368 17.29 -18.93 -3.59
N ILE A 369 18.14 -19.20 -4.57
CA ILE A 369 19.20 -20.21 -4.50
C ILE A 369 20.34 -19.77 -3.56
N ASN A 370 20.48 -18.46 -3.34
CA ASN A 370 21.49 -17.87 -2.44
C ASN A 370 20.86 -17.59 -1.06
N LEU A 371 21.33 -18.31 -0.06
CA LEU A 371 20.79 -18.29 1.31
C LEU A 371 21.01 -16.95 2.03
N PHE A 372 21.83 -16.03 1.52
CA PHE A 372 21.94 -14.69 2.08
C PHE A 372 20.66 -13.86 1.93
N ASP A 373 19.84 -14.16 0.93
CA ASP A 373 18.74 -13.28 0.55
C ASP A 373 17.51 -13.47 1.45
N ASN A 374 17.32 -14.67 1.99
CA ASN A 374 16.10 -15.08 2.71
C ASN A 374 16.38 -15.91 3.98
N THR A 375 17.63 -15.96 4.46
CA THR A 375 17.97 -16.61 5.74
C THR A 375 18.98 -15.79 6.54
N ASN A 376 19.24 -16.23 7.77
CA ASN A 376 20.31 -15.67 8.60
C ASN A 376 21.70 -16.31 8.36
N VAL A 377 21.97 -16.94 7.21
CA VAL A 377 23.23 -17.67 6.94
C VAL A 377 24.50 -16.86 7.23
N GLY A 378 24.45 -15.55 6.95
CA GLY A 378 25.58 -14.64 7.22
C GLY A 378 25.95 -14.51 8.70
N GLN A 379 25.08 -14.92 9.62
CA GLN A 379 25.29 -14.94 11.08
C GLN A 379 25.48 -16.35 11.63
N SER A 380 25.48 -17.37 10.76
CA SER A 380 25.58 -18.78 11.13
C SER A 380 27.04 -19.28 11.08
N PRO A 381 27.34 -20.44 11.71
CA PRO A 381 28.62 -21.13 11.54
C PRO A 381 28.93 -21.51 10.08
N LEU A 382 27.90 -21.60 9.22
CA LEU A 382 28.05 -21.96 7.81
C LEU A 382 28.59 -20.80 6.96
N ARG A 383 28.77 -19.60 7.52
CA ARG A 383 29.33 -18.43 6.81
C ARG A 383 30.67 -18.73 6.12
N SER A 384 31.47 -19.65 6.65
CA SER A 384 32.75 -20.05 6.05
C SER A 384 32.63 -20.85 4.76
N ARG A 385 31.41 -21.28 4.38
CA ARG A 385 31.10 -22.02 3.15
C ARG A 385 30.79 -21.11 1.96
N ILE A 386 31.08 -19.81 2.08
CA ILE A 386 30.91 -18.83 1.00
C ILE A 386 31.69 -19.25 -0.24
N SER A 387 31.06 -19.17 -1.40
CA SER A 387 31.64 -19.51 -2.69
C SER A 387 31.29 -18.46 -3.73
N ASN A 388 32.08 -18.39 -4.79
CA ASN A 388 31.82 -17.50 -5.93
C ASN A 388 31.39 -18.35 -7.12
N ILE A 389 30.18 -18.12 -7.62
CA ILE A 389 29.60 -18.84 -8.76
C ILE A 389 29.10 -17.80 -9.76
N PRO A 390 29.97 -17.32 -10.67
CA PRO A 390 29.66 -16.26 -11.62
C PRO A 390 28.50 -16.58 -12.56
N GLU A 391 28.23 -17.87 -12.81
CA GLU A 391 27.09 -18.31 -13.61
C GLU A 391 25.72 -18.00 -12.96
N LEU A 392 25.67 -17.82 -11.64
CA LEU A 392 24.46 -17.48 -10.90
C LEU A 392 24.41 -15.99 -10.53
N GLN A 393 25.52 -15.44 -10.01
CA GLN A 393 25.56 -14.06 -9.55
C GLN A 393 27.00 -13.52 -9.47
N ASN A 394 27.12 -12.18 -9.50
CA ASN A 394 28.41 -11.48 -9.47
C ASN A 394 29.03 -11.33 -8.08
N THR A 395 28.29 -11.69 -7.02
CA THR A 395 28.74 -11.58 -5.63
C THR A 395 28.90 -12.96 -5.00
N PRO A 396 29.90 -13.17 -4.11
CA PRO A 396 30.00 -14.42 -3.38
C PRO A 396 28.73 -14.70 -2.55
N GLY A 397 28.30 -15.96 -2.52
CA GLY A 397 27.08 -16.41 -1.87
C GLY A 397 27.27 -17.73 -1.13
N ILE A 398 26.22 -18.18 -0.45
CA ILE A 398 26.14 -19.55 0.07
C ILE A 398 24.89 -20.15 -0.55
N PHE A 399 25.08 -21.18 -1.37
CA PHE A 399 24.02 -21.70 -2.21
C PHE A 399 23.39 -22.96 -1.60
N THR A 400 22.09 -23.15 -1.82
CA THR A 400 21.30 -24.28 -1.30
C THR A 400 21.96 -25.64 -1.59
N PHE A 401 22.46 -25.83 -2.82
CA PHE A 401 23.12 -27.08 -3.25
C PHE A 401 24.52 -27.30 -2.64
N ASN A 402 25.02 -26.41 -1.78
CA ASN A 402 26.26 -26.61 -1.02
C ASN A 402 26.05 -27.10 0.42
N LEU A 403 24.80 -27.21 0.85
CA LEU A 403 24.39 -27.62 2.19
C LEU A 403 23.36 -28.75 2.12
N THR A 404 23.44 -29.69 3.06
CA THR A 404 22.41 -30.71 3.26
C THR A 404 21.13 -30.07 3.82
N MET A 405 19.99 -30.75 3.65
CA MET A 405 18.73 -30.29 4.25
C MET A 405 18.85 -30.20 5.78
N GLU A 406 19.56 -31.15 6.40
CA GLU A 406 19.84 -31.14 7.84
C GLU A 406 20.67 -29.92 8.26
N GLU A 407 21.70 -29.54 7.51
CA GLU A 407 22.49 -28.33 7.77
C GLU A 407 21.60 -27.07 7.71
N ILE A 408 20.72 -26.96 6.72
CA ILE A 408 19.78 -25.83 6.56
C ILE A 408 18.82 -25.77 7.75
N GLN A 409 18.13 -26.88 8.07
CA GLN A 409 17.13 -26.91 9.14
C GLN A 409 17.71 -26.64 10.53
N ASN A 410 18.92 -27.16 10.81
CA ASN A 410 19.50 -27.07 12.15
C ASN A 410 20.27 -25.77 12.41
N ASN A 411 20.83 -25.14 11.37
CA ASN A 411 21.74 -24.00 11.55
C ASN A 411 21.17 -22.68 11.06
N LEU A 412 20.12 -22.70 10.23
CA LEU A 412 19.55 -21.50 9.63
C LEU A 412 18.16 -21.22 10.19
N ARG A 413 17.77 -19.95 10.10
CA ARG A 413 16.41 -19.49 10.28
C ARG A 413 16.00 -18.73 9.02
N PRO A 414 14.74 -18.85 8.58
CA PRO A 414 14.23 -18.02 7.51
C PRO A 414 14.30 -16.55 7.95
N SER A 415 14.40 -15.63 6.99
CA SER A 415 14.46 -14.19 7.21
C SER A 415 13.52 -13.49 6.25
N ILE A 416 12.69 -12.58 6.76
CA ILE A 416 11.76 -11.81 5.93
C ILE A 416 12.51 -10.89 4.97
N SER A 417 12.05 -10.83 3.73
CA SER A 417 12.57 -9.90 2.73
C SER A 417 12.21 -8.45 3.11
N ASN A 418 13.08 -7.50 2.78
CA ASN A 418 12.87 -6.08 3.04
C ASN A 418 13.30 -5.26 1.81
N PRO A 419 12.56 -5.33 0.69
CA PRO A 419 12.99 -4.75 -0.58
C PRO A 419 13.19 -3.22 -0.51
N TYR A 420 12.55 -2.56 0.46
CA TYR A 420 12.52 -1.11 0.60
C TYR A 420 13.28 -0.57 1.83
N VAL A 421 14.24 -1.34 2.36
CA VAL A 421 15.05 -0.93 3.53
C VAL A 421 15.79 0.41 3.31
N ALA A 422 16.15 0.73 2.06
CA ALA A 422 16.77 2.00 1.70
C ALA A 422 15.87 3.23 1.98
N PHE A 423 14.55 3.03 2.04
CA PHE A 423 13.55 4.03 2.38
C PHE A 423 13.16 3.97 3.87
N GLY A 424 13.86 3.20 4.69
CA GLY A 424 13.53 3.00 6.11
C GLY A 424 12.32 2.09 6.36
N ILE A 425 11.83 1.41 5.32
CA ILE A 425 10.67 0.51 5.38
C ILE A 425 11.16 -0.91 5.70
N VAL A 426 10.56 -1.52 6.72
CA VAL A 426 10.89 -2.89 7.14
C VAL A 426 9.61 -3.71 7.34
N ARG A 427 9.58 -4.95 6.87
CA ARG A 427 8.45 -5.86 7.04
C ARG A 427 8.47 -6.49 8.42
N ASN A 428 7.33 -6.34 9.10
CA ASN A 428 6.93 -7.04 10.32
C ASN A 428 8.07 -7.50 11.27
N PRO A 429 8.76 -6.57 11.97
CA PRO A 429 9.94 -6.87 12.77
C PRO A 429 9.78 -7.97 13.84
N ARG A 430 8.57 -8.17 14.40
CA ARG A 430 8.31 -9.22 15.40
C ARG A 430 8.37 -10.62 14.81
N TYR A 431 8.09 -10.76 13.51
CA TYR A 431 8.07 -12.04 12.80
C TYR A 431 9.22 -12.21 11.81
N LYS A 432 10.25 -11.35 11.91
CA LYS A 432 11.39 -11.31 10.99
C LYS A 432 12.08 -12.65 10.70
N THR A 433 12.02 -13.61 11.61
CA THR A 433 12.58 -14.96 11.44
C THR A 433 11.60 -16.05 11.90
N ALA A 434 10.29 -15.78 11.83
CA ALA A 434 9.26 -16.72 12.25
C ALA A 434 8.94 -17.73 11.15
N GLY A 435 8.58 -18.95 11.54
CA GLY A 435 8.21 -20.03 10.62
C GLY A 435 9.33 -21.03 10.39
N ASN A 436 8.97 -22.13 9.74
CA ASN A 436 9.85 -23.24 9.41
C ASN A 436 10.01 -23.34 7.88
N PHE A 437 11.17 -23.82 7.43
CA PHE A 437 11.38 -24.19 6.02
C PHE A 437 10.49 -25.37 5.65
N LEU A 438 9.97 -25.40 4.41
CA LEU A 438 9.23 -26.54 3.87
C LEU A 438 10.00 -27.21 2.75
N THR A 439 10.03 -28.54 2.79
CA THR A 439 10.28 -29.35 1.59
C THR A 439 9.12 -29.23 0.61
N LEU A 440 9.37 -29.49 -0.68
CA LEU A 440 8.33 -29.53 -1.69
C LEU A 440 7.23 -30.55 -1.33
N SER A 441 7.61 -31.71 -0.78
CA SER A 441 6.65 -32.75 -0.36
C SER A 441 5.72 -32.26 0.76
N GLU A 442 6.26 -31.52 1.73
CA GLU A 442 5.46 -30.90 2.81
C GLU A 442 4.52 -29.83 2.27
N PHE A 443 4.99 -28.97 1.34
CA PHE A 443 4.15 -27.96 0.69
C PHE A 443 2.99 -28.60 -0.10
N LEU A 444 3.30 -29.63 -0.91
CA LEU A 444 2.29 -30.36 -1.68
C LEU A 444 1.27 -31.06 -0.76
N SER A 445 1.73 -31.61 0.36
CA SER A 445 0.82 -32.22 1.35
C SER A 445 -0.04 -31.16 2.04
N PHE A 446 0.55 -30.02 2.39
CA PHE A 446 -0.14 -28.89 3.01
C PHE A 446 -1.28 -28.35 2.13
N ALA A 447 -1.05 -28.18 0.83
CA ALA A 447 -1.97 -27.52 -0.07
C ALA A 447 -3.27 -28.33 -0.34
N LYS A 448 -3.21 -29.67 -0.33
CA LYS A 448 -4.36 -30.54 -0.66
C LYS A 448 -5.60 -30.34 0.19
N ASP A 449 -5.41 -29.99 1.46
CA ASP A 449 -6.49 -29.87 2.44
C ASP A 449 -6.99 -28.42 2.59
N LYS A 450 -6.61 -27.53 1.66
CA LYS A 450 -6.93 -26.10 1.71
C LYS A 450 -7.93 -25.71 0.62
N ALA A 451 -8.64 -24.61 0.87
CA ALA A 451 -9.60 -24.02 -0.07
C ALA A 451 -8.88 -23.21 -1.16
N LEU A 452 -8.01 -23.88 -1.91
CA LEU A 452 -7.26 -23.34 -3.04
C LEU A 452 -7.89 -23.82 -4.35
N SER A 453 -7.71 -23.07 -5.43
CA SER A 453 -8.00 -23.55 -6.79
C SER A 453 -6.79 -24.24 -7.43
N GLY A 454 -5.58 -23.95 -6.96
CA GLY A 454 -4.37 -24.57 -7.49
C GLY A 454 -3.10 -24.30 -6.69
N ILE A 455 -2.00 -24.85 -7.19
CA ILE A 455 -0.64 -24.59 -6.74
C ILE A 455 0.23 -24.20 -7.94
N LEU A 456 1.25 -23.38 -7.68
CA LEU A 456 2.27 -23.04 -8.67
C LEU A 456 3.64 -23.54 -8.21
N ILE A 457 4.37 -24.25 -9.07
CA ILE A 457 5.75 -24.66 -8.81
C ILE A 457 6.66 -23.86 -9.73
N ASN A 458 7.56 -23.06 -9.17
CA ASN A 458 8.53 -22.30 -9.94
C ASN A 458 9.86 -23.07 -10.01
N ILE A 459 10.37 -23.26 -11.24
CA ILE A 459 11.64 -23.94 -11.53
C ILE A 459 12.57 -22.93 -12.21
N GLU A 460 13.75 -22.73 -11.64
CA GLU A 460 14.77 -21.84 -12.18
C GLU A 460 16.15 -22.53 -12.14
N ASN A 461 17.11 -22.00 -12.89
CA ASN A 461 18.51 -22.46 -12.90
C ASN A 461 18.66 -23.95 -13.30
N ALA A 462 17.71 -24.51 -14.06
CA ALA A 462 17.66 -25.95 -14.31
C ALA A 462 18.88 -26.46 -15.10
N ALA A 463 19.31 -25.71 -16.12
CA ALA A 463 20.49 -26.05 -16.91
C ALA A 463 21.76 -26.07 -16.04
N PHE A 464 21.94 -25.05 -15.20
CA PHE A 464 23.06 -24.97 -14.25
C PHE A 464 23.06 -26.15 -13.28
N LEU A 465 21.91 -26.47 -12.67
CA LEU A 465 21.81 -27.58 -11.71
C LEU A 465 22.13 -28.93 -12.36
N ILE A 466 21.72 -29.15 -13.61
CA ILE A 466 22.05 -30.38 -14.34
C ILE A 466 23.54 -30.43 -14.69
N GLU A 467 24.11 -29.37 -15.24
CA GLU A 467 25.49 -29.35 -15.73
C GLU A 467 26.55 -29.31 -14.64
N LYS A 468 26.32 -28.48 -13.60
CA LYS A 468 27.32 -28.16 -12.59
C LYS A 468 27.13 -28.92 -11.29
N VAL A 469 25.88 -29.21 -10.94
CA VAL A 469 25.54 -29.94 -9.70
C VAL A 469 25.24 -31.42 -9.98
N GLY A 470 24.75 -31.76 -11.18
CA GLY A 470 24.39 -33.12 -11.56
C GLY A 470 22.99 -33.53 -11.08
N ILE A 471 22.13 -32.57 -10.73
CA ILE A 471 20.77 -32.82 -10.23
C ILE A 471 19.75 -32.21 -11.19
N SER A 472 18.73 -33.01 -11.54
CA SER A 472 17.61 -32.58 -12.37
C SER A 472 16.43 -32.17 -11.49
N VAL A 473 16.32 -30.86 -11.21
CA VAL A 473 15.18 -30.29 -10.46
C VAL A 473 13.84 -30.63 -11.13
N ILE A 474 13.82 -30.71 -12.46
CA ILE A 474 12.63 -31.06 -13.25
C ILE A 474 12.15 -32.48 -12.94
N ASP A 475 13.06 -33.46 -12.98
CA ASP A 475 12.69 -34.84 -12.74
C ASP A 475 12.30 -35.05 -11.27
N GLY A 476 12.95 -34.33 -10.35
CA GLY A 476 12.59 -34.30 -8.94
C GLY A 476 11.19 -33.73 -8.69
N VAL A 477 10.84 -32.60 -9.32
CA VAL A 477 9.50 -31.99 -9.22
C VAL A 477 8.42 -32.93 -9.78
N ILE A 478 8.67 -33.55 -10.94
CA ILE A 478 7.75 -34.53 -11.53
C ILE A 478 7.56 -35.73 -10.59
N SER A 479 8.64 -36.24 -9.99
CA SER A 479 8.54 -37.33 -9.00
C SER A 479 7.72 -36.89 -7.79
N ALA A 480 8.03 -35.75 -7.18
CA ALA A 480 7.32 -35.25 -6.01
C ALA A 480 5.81 -35.08 -6.26
N LEU A 481 5.43 -34.52 -7.42
CA LEU A 481 4.01 -34.40 -7.83
C LEU A 481 3.35 -35.76 -8.05
N ASN A 482 4.06 -36.74 -8.61
CA ASN A 482 3.55 -38.10 -8.80
C ASN A 482 3.38 -38.85 -7.48
N ASP A 483 4.38 -38.77 -6.60
CA ASP A 483 4.44 -39.46 -5.31
C ASP A 483 3.39 -38.92 -4.35
N THR A 484 3.15 -37.61 -4.41
CA THR A 484 2.03 -36.96 -3.71
C THR A 484 0.71 -37.07 -4.48
N GLY A 485 0.64 -37.75 -5.63
CA GLY A 485 -0.62 -38.05 -6.31
C GLY A 485 -1.34 -36.86 -6.99
N TYR A 486 -0.64 -35.73 -7.19
CA TYR A 486 -1.17 -34.58 -7.95
C TYR A 486 -1.46 -34.93 -9.41
N ASN A 487 -0.79 -35.94 -9.96
CA ASN A 487 -1.03 -36.47 -11.31
C ASN A 487 -2.37 -37.22 -11.47
N LYS A 488 -3.05 -37.58 -10.38
CA LYS A 488 -4.28 -38.41 -10.38
C LYS A 488 -5.52 -37.66 -9.90
N GLN A 489 -5.35 -36.47 -9.34
CA GLN A 489 -6.43 -35.68 -8.74
C GLN A 489 -6.73 -34.46 -9.60
N THR A 490 -7.96 -33.96 -9.55
CA THR A 490 -8.42 -32.80 -10.34
C THR A 490 -8.97 -31.68 -9.46
N ALA A 491 -8.78 -31.76 -8.14
CA ALA A 491 -9.29 -30.78 -7.19
C ALA A 491 -8.43 -29.51 -7.18
N LEU A 492 -7.11 -29.65 -7.31
CA LEU A 492 -6.18 -28.53 -7.45
C LEU A 492 -5.53 -28.54 -8.82
N GLU A 493 -5.59 -27.40 -9.51
CA GLU A 493 -4.80 -27.15 -10.70
C GLU A 493 -3.31 -27.07 -10.34
N VAL A 494 -2.44 -27.65 -11.18
CA VAL A 494 -0.99 -27.51 -11.03
C VAL A 494 -0.50 -26.66 -12.18
N THR A 495 0.17 -25.57 -11.82
CA THR A 495 0.85 -24.69 -12.77
C THR A 495 2.35 -24.77 -12.56
N ILE A 496 3.12 -24.90 -13.63
CA ILE A 496 4.58 -24.84 -13.59
C ILE A 496 5.01 -23.52 -14.18
N GLN A 497 5.77 -22.74 -13.41
CA GLN A 497 6.35 -21.48 -13.85
C GLN A 497 7.85 -21.65 -14.08
N SER A 498 8.37 -20.98 -15.09
CA SER A 498 9.81 -20.81 -15.32
C SER A 498 10.04 -19.59 -16.20
N SER A 499 11.15 -18.89 -16.00
CA SER A 499 11.68 -17.96 -17.01
C SER A 499 12.56 -18.65 -18.05
N ASP A 500 13.00 -19.89 -17.77
CA ASP A 500 13.70 -20.74 -18.74
C ASP A 500 12.66 -21.42 -19.66
N SER A 501 12.60 -21.08 -20.95
CA SER A 501 11.66 -21.69 -21.90
C SER A 501 11.94 -23.18 -22.12
N SER A 502 13.21 -23.57 -22.04
CA SER A 502 13.66 -24.96 -22.16
C SER A 502 13.07 -25.89 -21.08
N VAL A 503 12.85 -25.36 -19.87
CA VAL A 503 12.15 -26.05 -18.77
C VAL A 503 10.69 -26.30 -19.14
N LEU A 504 9.97 -25.28 -19.60
CA LEU A 504 8.54 -25.41 -19.96
C LEU A 504 8.34 -26.34 -21.15
N VAL A 505 9.23 -26.31 -22.14
CA VAL A 505 9.22 -27.27 -23.27
C VAL A 505 9.34 -28.71 -22.74
N LYS A 506 10.28 -28.99 -21.83
CA LYS A 506 10.44 -30.33 -21.25
C LYS A 506 9.21 -30.73 -20.42
N MET A 507 8.67 -29.82 -19.61
CA MET A 507 7.45 -30.08 -18.82
C MET A 507 6.24 -30.37 -19.70
N ARG A 508 6.09 -29.69 -20.83
CA ARG A 508 5.00 -29.92 -21.79
C ARG A 508 5.06 -31.29 -22.45
N GLN A 509 6.27 -31.80 -22.68
CA GLN A 509 6.47 -33.13 -23.26
C GLN A 509 6.16 -34.26 -22.27
N GLN A 510 6.33 -34.02 -20.97
CA GLN A 510 6.26 -35.05 -19.94
C GLN A 510 5.00 -35.00 -19.07
N THR A 511 4.29 -33.87 -19.06
CA THR A 511 3.15 -33.63 -18.17
C THR A 511 1.96 -33.00 -18.90
N LYS A 512 0.84 -32.85 -18.19
CA LYS A 512 -0.37 -32.16 -18.67
C LYS A 512 -0.75 -30.97 -17.79
N TYR A 513 0.22 -30.46 -17.03
CA TYR A 513 0.03 -29.31 -16.15
C TYR A 513 -0.06 -28.02 -16.96
N ASN A 514 -0.64 -26.99 -16.39
CA ASN A 514 -0.65 -25.66 -16.99
C ASN A 514 0.75 -25.06 -16.89
N LEU A 515 1.18 -24.32 -17.91
CA LEU A 515 2.54 -23.82 -18.00
C LEU A 515 2.53 -22.29 -18.09
N MET A 516 3.26 -21.64 -17.19
CA MET A 516 3.36 -20.19 -17.10
C MET A 516 4.78 -19.75 -17.44
N TYR A 517 4.93 -18.91 -18.48
CA TYR A 517 6.21 -18.30 -18.80
C TYR A 517 6.37 -16.97 -18.07
N ARG A 518 7.40 -16.85 -17.22
CA ARG A 518 7.74 -15.56 -16.59
C ARG A 518 8.68 -14.79 -17.51
N ILE A 519 8.25 -13.62 -17.96
CA ILE A 519 9.10 -12.73 -18.76
C ILE A 519 9.96 -11.93 -17.78
N ASP A 520 11.25 -12.25 -17.71
CA ASP A 520 12.19 -11.51 -16.86
C ASP A 520 12.51 -10.13 -17.46
N GLY A 521 12.38 -9.09 -16.64
CA GLY A 521 12.55 -7.68 -17.03
C GLY A 521 11.33 -7.07 -17.72
N SER A 522 11.39 -5.76 -17.96
CA SER A 522 10.24 -5.00 -18.46
C SER A 522 10.27 -4.84 -19.99
N VAL A 523 9.17 -5.17 -20.66
CA VAL A 523 9.00 -5.08 -22.12
C VAL A 523 7.76 -4.27 -22.49
N ARG A 524 7.78 -3.54 -23.62
CA ARG A 524 6.59 -2.77 -24.07
C ARG A 524 5.62 -3.54 -24.95
N ASP A 525 6.07 -4.63 -25.56
CA ASP A 525 5.26 -5.47 -26.43
C ASP A 525 6.00 -6.78 -26.69
N ALA A 526 5.37 -7.72 -27.39
CA ALA A 526 5.99 -8.95 -27.87
C ALA A 526 5.91 -9.05 -29.39
N ALA A 527 7.02 -9.38 -30.04
CA ALA A 527 7.02 -9.60 -31.48
C ALA A 527 6.11 -10.79 -31.86
N PRO A 528 5.46 -10.79 -33.04
CA PRO A 528 4.60 -11.89 -33.45
C PRO A 528 5.29 -13.25 -33.46
N SER A 529 6.58 -13.30 -33.80
CA SER A 529 7.42 -14.51 -33.72
C SER A 529 7.55 -15.02 -32.30
N SER A 530 7.88 -14.13 -31.35
CA SER A 530 7.98 -14.45 -29.92
C SER A 530 6.68 -15.02 -29.37
N ILE A 531 5.53 -14.44 -29.74
CA ILE A 531 4.21 -14.94 -29.33
C ILE A 531 3.95 -16.35 -29.89
N VAL A 532 4.30 -16.59 -31.16
CA VAL A 532 4.20 -17.93 -31.77
C VAL A 532 5.07 -18.94 -31.03
N ASP A 533 6.26 -18.53 -30.59
CA ASP A 533 7.17 -19.40 -29.83
C ASP A 533 6.66 -19.68 -28.42
N ILE A 534 6.22 -18.66 -27.68
CA ILE A 534 5.64 -18.80 -26.32
C ILE A 534 4.48 -19.80 -26.34
N LYS A 535 3.58 -19.71 -27.31
CA LYS A 535 2.41 -20.60 -27.42
C LYS A 535 2.77 -22.08 -27.60
N LYS A 536 3.99 -22.40 -28.05
CA LYS A 536 4.43 -23.79 -28.16
C LYS A 536 4.60 -24.42 -26.79
N PHE A 537 4.92 -23.65 -25.75
CA PHE A 537 5.32 -24.18 -24.45
C PHE A 537 4.57 -23.61 -23.23
N ALA A 538 3.86 -22.49 -23.36
CA ALA A 538 3.10 -21.88 -22.27
C ALA A 538 1.61 -21.71 -22.59
N ASP A 539 0.80 -21.63 -21.54
CA ASP A 539 -0.64 -21.35 -21.52
C ASP A 539 -0.94 -19.96 -20.94
N SER A 540 -0.04 -19.46 -20.08
CA SER A 540 -0.11 -18.15 -19.46
C SER A 540 1.28 -17.51 -19.37
N VAL A 541 1.29 -16.21 -19.09
CA VAL A 541 2.51 -15.41 -18.94
C VAL A 541 2.42 -14.54 -17.70
N ALA A 542 3.53 -14.44 -16.97
CA ALA A 542 3.70 -13.48 -15.88
C ALA A 542 4.58 -12.33 -16.40
N VAL A 543 4.13 -11.09 -16.22
CA VAL A 543 4.81 -9.88 -16.69
C VAL A 543 5.05 -8.88 -15.56
N ASP A 544 6.21 -8.23 -15.60
CA ASP A 544 6.54 -7.13 -14.68
C ASP A 544 5.56 -5.96 -14.83
N LYS A 545 5.23 -5.30 -13.73
CA LYS A 545 4.22 -4.24 -13.69
C LYS A 545 4.58 -2.99 -14.51
N GLU A 546 5.88 -2.70 -14.72
CA GLU A 546 6.32 -1.64 -15.65
C GLU A 546 6.13 -2.03 -17.12
N SER A 547 5.96 -3.32 -17.43
CA SER A 547 5.64 -3.78 -18.79
C SER A 547 4.23 -3.40 -19.24
N ILE A 548 3.38 -2.94 -18.32
CA ILE A 548 2.01 -2.52 -18.58
C ILE A 548 1.91 -0.99 -18.42
N TYR A 549 2.34 -0.48 -17.26
CA TYR A 549 2.37 0.95 -16.94
C TYR A 549 3.82 1.39 -16.65
N PRO A 550 4.64 1.63 -17.70
CA PRO A 550 5.97 2.16 -17.51
C PRO A 550 5.92 3.53 -16.84
N ASP A 551 6.86 3.77 -15.93
CA ASP A 551 7.01 5.06 -15.27
C ASP A 551 8.39 5.69 -15.50
N THR A 552 8.49 6.98 -15.16
CA THR A 552 9.76 7.68 -15.01
C THR A 552 9.70 8.59 -13.80
N ARG A 553 10.67 8.43 -12.89
CA ARG A 553 10.64 9.11 -11.57
C ARG A 553 9.31 8.86 -10.84
N SER A 554 8.79 7.64 -10.96
CA SER A 554 7.52 7.21 -10.35
C SER A 554 6.28 7.89 -10.93
N PHE A 555 6.33 8.49 -12.12
CA PHE A 555 5.14 8.95 -12.85
C PHE A 555 4.85 8.04 -14.03
N ILE A 556 3.63 7.52 -14.14
CA ILE A 556 3.21 6.69 -15.27
C ILE A 556 3.26 7.54 -16.55
N ILE A 557 3.99 7.07 -17.55
CA ILE A 557 4.21 7.82 -18.80
C ILE A 557 3.36 7.31 -19.97
N ASN A 558 2.95 6.05 -19.94
CA ASN A 558 2.18 5.41 -21.00
C ASN A 558 1.52 4.10 -20.50
N GLU A 559 0.62 3.55 -21.30
CA GLU A 559 0.16 2.16 -21.22
C GLU A 559 0.66 1.41 -22.45
N THR A 560 1.21 0.22 -22.23
CA THR A 560 1.76 -0.58 -23.33
C THR A 560 0.69 -1.42 -24.02
N ASN A 561 0.99 -1.95 -25.20
CA ASN A 561 0.07 -2.84 -25.92
C ASN A 561 0.26 -4.33 -25.56
N LEU A 562 1.16 -4.62 -24.61
CA LEU A 562 1.60 -5.99 -24.31
C LEU A 562 0.45 -6.91 -23.91
N ILE A 563 -0.46 -6.45 -23.05
CA ILE A 563 -1.61 -7.26 -22.59
C ILE A 563 -2.49 -7.67 -23.77
N ASN A 564 -2.84 -6.72 -24.63
CA ASN A 564 -3.65 -6.98 -25.82
C ASN A 564 -2.95 -7.98 -26.76
N SER A 565 -1.65 -7.80 -27.01
CA SER A 565 -0.87 -8.69 -27.87
C SER A 565 -0.89 -10.14 -27.36
N LEU A 566 -0.70 -10.34 -26.05
CA LEU A 566 -0.66 -11.67 -25.42
C LEU A 566 -2.06 -12.30 -25.32
N GLN A 567 -3.07 -11.56 -24.87
CA GLN A 567 -4.43 -12.08 -24.71
C GLN A 567 -5.10 -12.39 -26.05
N ASN A 568 -4.88 -11.59 -27.09
CA ASN A 568 -5.36 -11.90 -28.45
C ASN A 568 -4.75 -13.19 -29.00
N ALA A 569 -3.57 -13.58 -28.50
CA ALA A 569 -2.93 -14.85 -28.84
C ALA A 569 -3.50 -16.03 -28.03
N GLY A 570 -4.36 -15.78 -27.04
CA GLY A 570 -4.97 -16.77 -26.16
C GLY A 570 -4.17 -17.08 -24.90
N LEU A 571 -3.15 -16.28 -24.57
CA LEU A 571 -2.37 -16.42 -23.33
C LEU A 571 -3.06 -15.65 -22.21
N GLN A 572 -3.21 -16.29 -21.04
CA GLN A 572 -3.62 -15.56 -19.83
C GLN A 572 -2.45 -14.73 -19.31
N VAL A 573 -2.71 -13.53 -18.82
CA VAL A 573 -1.66 -12.61 -18.35
C VAL A 573 -1.80 -12.30 -16.87
N PHE A 574 -0.72 -12.55 -16.13
CA PHE A 574 -0.58 -12.25 -14.71
C PHE A 574 0.43 -11.11 -14.53
N VAL A 575 0.11 -10.12 -13.71
CA VAL A 575 1.05 -9.03 -13.37
C VAL A 575 1.77 -9.34 -12.06
N TYR A 576 3.08 -9.06 -12.01
CA TYR A 576 3.89 -9.22 -10.80
C TYR A 576 4.84 -8.04 -10.56
N VAL A 577 5.27 -7.77 -9.32
CA VAL A 577 4.65 -8.17 -8.05
C VAL A 577 3.89 -6.96 -7.48
N LEU A 578 2.63 -7.16 -7.07
CA LEU A 578 1.86 -6.11 -6.39
C LEU A 578 2.13 -6.13 -4.89
N GLN A 579 2.40 -4.96 -4.32
CA GLN A 579 2.92 -4.76 -2.96
C GLN A 579 2.18 -3.59 -2.28
N ASN A 580 2.06 -3.63 -0.96
CA ASN A 580 1.32 -2.62 -0.20
C ASN A 580 2.19 -1.41 0.16
N GLU A 581 3.50 -1.59 0.25
CA GLU A 581 4.41 -0.51 0.65
C GLU A 581 4.31 0.67 -0.32
N PHE A 582 4.05 1.87 0.19
CA PHE A 582 3.75 3.05 -0.62
C PHE A 582 4.87 3.46 -1.59
N VAL A 583 6.12 3.08 -1.34
CA VAL A 583 7.26 3.33 -2.24
C VAL A 583 7.35 2.35 -3.40
N SER A 584 6.57 1.27 -3.37
CA SER A 584 6.53 0.28 -4.45
C SER A 584 5.78 0.79 -5.69
N GLN A 585 5.00 1.86 -5.55
CA GLN A 585 4.02 2.33 -6.53
C GLN A 585 4.43 3.66 -7.17
N PRO A 586 4.12 3.87 -8.46
CA PRO A 586 4.05 5.20 -9.04
C PRO A 586 3.10 6.14 -8.28
N TRP A 587 3.39 7.44 -8.30
CA TRP A 587 2.56 8.51 -7.71
C TRP A 587 1.12 8.51 -8.22
N ASP A 588 0.91 8.07 -9.47
CA ASP A 588 -0.42 7.96 -10.08
C ASP A 588 -1.35 7.03 -9.32
N PHE A 589 -0.82 6.04 -8.58
CA PHE A 589 -1.60 5.16 -7.71
C PHE A 589 -1.82 5.73 -6.30
N LEU A 590 -1.35 6.94 -6.02
CA LEU A 590 -1.69 7.70 -4.81
C LEU A 590 -1.31 7.00 -3.51
N SER A 591 -0.24 6.20 -3.57
CA SER A 591 0.22 5.35 -2.46
C SER A 591 -0.88 4.40 -1.95
N ASP A 592 -1.84 4.06 -2.81
CA ASP A 592 -2.97 3.20 -2.48
C ASP A 592 -2.91 1.90 -3.31
N PRO A 593 -2.67 0.73 -2.66
CA PRO A 593 -2.61 -0.55 -3.37
C PRO A 593 -3.92 -0.92 -4.06
N TYR A 594 -5.07 -0.40 -3.63
CA TYR A 594 -6.35 -0.69 -4.28
C TYR A 594 -6.51 0.08 -5.59
N VAL A 595 -5.97 1.30 -5.67
CA VAL A 595 -5.89 2.06 -6.92
C VAL A 595 -4.94 1.38 -7.91
N GLU A 596 -3.80 0.87 -7.44
CA GLU A 596 -2.87 0.06 -8.25
C GLU A 596 -3.55 -1.21 -8.78
N ILE A 597 -4.10 -2.05 -7.89
CA ILE A 597 -4.79 -3.30 -8.26
C ILE A 597 -5.94 -3.01 -9.23
N ASN A 598 -6.75 -1.98 -8.96
CA ASN A 598 -7.86 -1.63 -9.84
C ASN A 598 -7.40 -1.21 -11.22
N SER A 599 -6.29 -0.49 -11.33
CA SER A 599 -5.73 -0.06 -12.61
C SER A 599 -5.26 -1.25 -13.44
N TYR A 600 -4.59 -2.23 -12.83
CA TYR A 600 -4.21 -3.45 -13.55
C TYR A 600 -5.41 -4.35 -13.90
N VAL A 601 -6.38 -4.51 -13.00
CA VAL A 601 -7.49 -5.45 -13.20
C VAL A 601 -8.61 -4.88 -14.07
N LYS A 602 -8.94 -3.59 -13.94
CA LYS A 602 -10.02 -2.94 -14.70
C LYS A 602 -9.51 -2.06 -15.83
N GLY A 603 -8.37 -1.41 -15.67
CA GLY A 603 -7.72 -0.65 -16.75
C GLY A 603 -7.11 -1.61 -17.77
N ALA A 604 -6.02 -2.28 -17.37
CA ALA A 604 -5.28 -3.17 -18.27
C ALA A 604 -5.94 -4.55 -18.49
N SER A 605 -6.95 -4.92 -17.71
CA SER A 605 -7.70 -6.19 -17.85
C SER A 605 -6.85 -7.46 -17.70
N VAL A 606 -5.88 -7.46 -16.76
CA VAL A 606 -5.09 -8.67 -16.45
C VAL A 606 -5.97 -9.81 -15.92
N ASP A 607 -5.56 -11.05 -16.18
CA ASP A 607 -6.28 -12.26 -15.79
C ASP A 607 -6.05 -12.65 -14.32
N GLY A 608 -4.88 -12.29 -13.79
CA GLY A 608 -4.50 -12.54 -12.41
C GLY A 608 -3.44 -11.58 -11.90
N ILE A 609 -3.25 -11.60 -10.59
CA ILE A 609 -2.30 -10.76 -9.86
C ILE A 609 -1.42 -11.66 -9.00
N ILE A 610 -0.12 -11.39 -9.03
CA ILE A 610 0.89 -12.02 -8.18
C ILE A 610 1.28 -11.02 -7.10
N SER A 611 1.09 -11.35 -5.83
CA SER A 611 1.24 -10.39 -4.73
C SER A 611 1.86 -10.98 -3.47
N ASP A 612 2.70 -10.17 -2.82
CA ASP A 612 3.23 -10.44 -1.46
C ASP A 612 2.14 -10.33 -0.37
N PHE A 613 1.01 -9.68 -0.68
CA PHE A 613 -0.09 -9.40 0.24
C PHE A 613 -1.43 -9.93 -0.31
N PRO A 614 -1.68 -11.25 -0.25
CA PRO A 614 -2.93 -11.84 -0.75
C PRO A 614 -4.19 -11.24 -0.11
N ALA A 615 -4.11 -10.70 1.11
CA ALA A 615 -5.24 -10.08 1.80
C ALA A 615 -5.80 -8.87 1.04
N SER A 616 -4.93 -7.99 0.55
CA SER A 616 -5.33 -6.75 -0.14
C SER A 616 -5.89 -7.07 -1.53
N ALA A 617 -5.22 -7.96 -2.26
CA ALA A 617 -5.75 -8.58 -3.48
C ALA A 617 -7.15 -9.18 -3.29
N ARG A 618 -7.35 -9.88 -2.16
CA ARG A 618 -8.63 -10.51 -1.85
C ARG A 618 -9.71 -9.53 -1.43
N ALA A 619 -9.35 -8.52 -0.64
CA ALA A 619 -10.25 -7.42 -0.29
C ALA A 619 -10.73 -6.71 -1.57
N TYR A 620 -9.82 -6.40 -2.50
CA TYR A 620 -10.20 -5.85 -3.81
C TYR A 620 -11.19 -6.76 -4.53
N LYS A 621 -10.94 -8.07 -4.63
CA LYS A 621 -11.84 -9.00 -5.32
C LYS A 621 -13.28 -8.99 -4.77
N ARG A 622 -13.44 -8.75 -3.47
CA ARG A 622 -14.73 -8.75 -2.76
C ARG A 622 -15.48 -7.40 -2.77
N ASN A 623 -14.82 -6.32 -3.18
CA ASN A 623 -15.39 -4.98 -3.06
C ASN A 623 -16.73 -4.87 -3.82
N SER A 624 -17.70 -4.17 -3.24
CA SER A 624 -19.05 -4.07 -3.80
C SER A 624 -19.14 -3.23 -5.07
N CYS A 625 -18.10 -2.44 -5.37
CA CYS A 625 -18.08 -1.50 -6.48
C CYS A 625 -17.58 -2.11 -7.80
N ARG A 626 -16.88 -3.24 -7.74
CA ARG A 626 -16.22 -3.90 -8.87
C ARG A 626 -17.13 -4.23 -10.05
N ASN A 627 -18.42 -4.49 -9.78
CA ASN A 627 -19.41 -4.92 -10.76
C ASN A 627 -20.46 -3.85 -11.08
N LEU A 628 -20.21 -2.58 -10.75
CA LEU A 628 -21.16 -1.49 -10.98
C LEU A 628 -21.16 -0.94 -12.42
N GLY A 629 -20.20 -1.32 -13.26
CA GLY A 629 -20.10 -0.85 -14.65
C GLY A 629 -20.03 0.68 -14.72
N GLU A 630 -20.89 1.31 -15.52
CA GLU A 630 -20.97 2.78 -15.64
C GLU A 630 -21.35 3.50 -14.33
N LYS A 631 -21.85 2.78 -13.32
CA LYS A 631 -22.16 3.33 -11.99
C LYS A 631 -20.99 3.25 -11.01
N MET A 632 -19.82 2.83 -11.49
CA MET A 632 -18.60 2.80 -10.68
C MET A 632 -18.31 4.22 -10.15
N PRO A 633 -18.09 4.39 -8.84
CA PRO A 633 -17.79 5.70 -8.29
C PRO A 633 -16.42 6.19 -8.76
N SER A 634 -16.24 7.52 -8.78
CA SER A 634 -14.99 8.18 -9.21
C SER A 634 -13.75 7.65 -8.50
N TYR A 635 -13.85 7.40 -7.20
CA TYR A 635 -12.78 6.85 -6.36
C TYR A 635 -12.49 5.36 -6.61
N MET A 636 -13.23 4.68 -7.49
CA MET A 636 -12.94 3.31 -7.95
C MET A 636 -12.65 3.25 -9.45
N LEU A 637 -12.45 4.38 -10.12
CA LEU A 637 -12.06 4.37 -11.54
C LEU A 637 -10.56 4.05 -11.66
N PRO A 638 -10.13 3.31 -12.71
CA PRO A 638 -8.72 3.17 -13.04
C PRO A 638 -8.07 4.54 -13.24
N VAL A 639 -6.77 4.63 -12.96
CA VAL A 639 -6.04 5.89 -13.15
C VAL A 639 -5.98 6.28 -14.63
N SER A 640 -6.03 7.59 -14.88
CA SER A 640 -5.78 8.10 -16.24
C SER A 640 -4.28 8.10 -16.49
N VAL A 641 -3.83 7.26 -17.42
CA VAL A 641 -2.44 7.17 -17.86
C VAL A 641 -1.92 8.56 -18.26
N GLY A 642 -0.81 8.98 -17.65
CA GLY A 642 -0.20 10.30 -17.90
C GLY A 642 -0.96 11.49 -17.28
N GLY A 643 -2.04 11.26 -16.53
CA GLY A 643 -2.87 12.31 -15.95
C GLY A 643 -2.10 13.23 -15.00
N LEU A 644 -1.26 12.67 -14.12
CA LEU A 644 -0.42 13.49 -13.24
C LEU A 644 0.70 14.20 -14.01
N ARG A 645 1.25 13.55 -15.04
CA ARG A 645 2.32 14.13 -15.86
C ARG A 645 1.88 15.42 -16.56
N GLU A 646 0.62 15.51 -16.99
CA GLU A 646 0.06 16.73 -17.59
C GLU A 646 0.01 17.91 -16.61
N LEU A 647 0.01 17.65 -15.30
CA LEU A 647 0.02 18.68 -14.25
C LEU A 647 1.44 19.15 -13.91
N ILE A 648 2.48 18.44 -14.35
CA ILE A 648 3.87 18.79 -14.07
C ILE A 648 4.32 19.90 -15.01
N SER A 649 4.89 20.97 -14.45
CA SER A 649 5.45 22.07 -15.24
C SER A 649 6.53 21.55 -16.22
N PRO A 650 6.64 22.10 -17.45
CA PRO A 650 7.59 21.60 -18.44
C PRO A 650 9.04 21.49 -17.94
N ALA A 651 9.47 22.39 -17.05
CA ALA A 651 10.82 22.39 -16.47
C ALA A 651 11.04 21.29 -15.42
N ALA A 652 9.97 20.78 -14.80
CA ALA A 652 10.00 19.73 -13.80
C ALA A 652 9.60 18.35 -14.35
N GLN A 653 9.23 18.25 -15.64
CA GLN A 653 8.85 16.98 -16.25
C GLN A 653 9.99 15.96 -16.15
N PRO A 654 9.66 14.68 -15.82
CA PRO A 654 10.65 13.63 -15.86
C PRO A 654 11.33 13.54 -17.24
N PRO A 655 12.62 13.18 -17.30
CA PRO A 655 13.31 13.01 -18.58
C PRO A 655 12.61 11.96 -19.43
N LEU A 656 12.72 12.07 -20.76
CA LEU A 656 12.22 11.01 -21.64
C LEU A 656 13.04 9.73 -21.40
N ARG A 657 12.38 8.66 -20.96
CA ARG A 657 12.98 7.32 -20.88
C ARG A 657 13.04 6.71 -22.29
N SER A 658 14.12 6.00 -22.59
CA SER A 658 14.17 5.16 -23.79
C SER A 658 13.00 4.17 -23.75
N PRO A 659 12.32 3.90 -24.89
CA PRO A 659 11.25 2.92 -24.91
C PRO A 659 11.75 1.59 -24.36
N LEU A 660 10.91 0.91 -23.56
CA LEU A 660 11.20 -0.46 -23.13
C LEU A 660 11.43 -1.34 -24.38
N PRO A 661 12.27 -2.38 -24.28
CA PRO A 661 12.48 -3.31 -25.39
C PRO A 661 11.18 -4.02 -25.77
N VAL A 662 11.12 -4.50 -27.02
CA VAL A 662 10.13 -5.49 -27.44
C VAL A 662 10.70 -6.87 -27.12
N LEU A 663 9.87 -7.79 -26.67
CA LEU A 663 10.28 -9.18 -26.49
C LEU A 663 10.47 -9.83 -27.86
N GLU A 664 11.72 -10.08 -28.24
CA GLU A 664 12.10 -10.71 -29.51
C GLU A 664 12.25 -12.23 -29.36
N ASP A 665 12.27 -12.95 -30.48
CA ASP A 665 12.38 -14.41 -30.52
C ASP A 665 13.66 -14.92 -29.85
N SER A 666 14.77 -14.19 -30.04
CA SER A 666 16.04 -14.45 -29.37
C SER A 666 16.01 -14.35 -27.84
N ASN A 667 14.99 -13.69 -27.27
CA ASN A 667 14.78 -13.60 -25.83
C ASN A 667 13.87 -14.72 -25.28
N VAL A 668 13.27 -15.51 -26.16
CA VAL A 668 12.33 -16.58 -25.80
C VAL A 668 12.93 -17.94 -26.09
N VAL A 669 13.64 -18.11 -27.21
CA VAL A 669 14.15 -19.40 -27.64
C VAL A 669 15.48 -19.70 -26.98
N GLU A 670 15.50 -20.75 -26.16
CA GLU A 670 16.70 -21.26 -25.49
C GLU A 670 17.24 -22.54 -26.13
N PRO A 671 18.54 -22.84 -25.91
CA PRO A 671 19.06 -24.16 -26.21
C PRO A 671 18.35 -25.26 -25.40
N PRO A 672 18.29 -26.51 -25.89
CA PRO A 672 17.75 -27.62 -25.14
C PRO A 672 18.50 -27.84 -23.82
N LEU A 673 17.77 -28.32 -22.80
CA LEU A 673 18.39 -28.67 -21.53
C LEU A 673 19.48 -29.74 -21.71
N PRO A 674 20.58 -29.64 -20.93
CA PRO A 674 21.63 -30.64 -20.90
C PRO A 674 21.12 -32.03 -20.48
N SER A 675 21.79 -33.08 -20.96
CA SER A 675 21.43 -34.46 -20.60
C SER A 675 21.93 -34.83 -19.20
N VAL A 676 21.07 -35.46 -18.40
CA VAL A 676 21.45 -36.01 -17.09
C VAL A 676 22.45 -37.15 -17.30
N SER A 677 23.70 -36.97 -16.83
CA SER A 677 24.68 -38.06 -16.83
C SER A 677 24.35 -39.07 -15.72
N PRO A 678 24.41 -40.40 -15.96
CA PRO A 678 24.19 -41.38 -14.90
C PRO A 678 25.23 -41.21 -13.79
N ILE A 679 24.78 -41.05 -12.54
CA ILE A 679 25.66 -41.02 -11.37
C ILE A 679 26.35 -42.40 -11.26
N ASN A 680 27.66 -42.43 -11.46
CA ASN A 680 28.49 -43.61 -11.21
C ASN A 680 28.67 -43.74 -9.68
N PRO A 681 28.33 -44.87 -9.02
CA PRO A 681 28.37 -45.00 -7.55
C PRO A 681 29.76 -45.00 -6.90
N SER A 682 30.79 -44.50 -7.57
CA SER A 682 32.18 -44.62 -7.14
C SER A 682 32.89 -43.27 -7.21
N ILE A 683 32.77 -42.48 -6.14
CA ILE A 683 33.72 -41.41 -5.84
C ILE A 683 34.50 -41.83 -4.58
N PRO A 684 35.84 -41.91 -4.62
CA PRO A 684 36.64 -42.04 -3.42
C PRO A 684 36.72 -40.70 -2.67
N THR A 685 36.67 -40.79 -1.34
CA THR A 685 36.87 -39.71 -0.36
C THR A 685 38.00 -38.74 -0.74
N PRO A 686 37.85 -37.40 -0.56
CA PRO A 686 38.93 -36.46 -0.82
C PRO A 686 40.04 -36.59 0.23
N THR A 687 41.27 -36.80 -0.23
CA THR A 687 42.50 -36.81 0.58
C THR A 687 42.86 -35.37 1.02
N PRO A 688 43.42 -35.15 2.22
CA PRO A 688 43.81 -33.81 2.69
C PRO A 688 44.96 -33.22 1.85
N PRO A 689 45.09 -31.88 1.76
CA PRO A 689 46.15 -31.27 0.97
C PRO A 689 47.53 -31.50 1.59
N ASN A 690 48.47 -31.98 0.77
CA ASN A 690 49.88 -32.15 1.09
C ASN A 690 50.54 -30.80 1.43
N GLN A 691 51.21 -30.75 2.58
CA GLN A 691 52.20 -29.71 2.90
C GLN A 691 53.47 -29.96 2.04
N GLY A 692 53.62 -29.17 0.98
CA GLY A 692 54.86 -29.08 0.22
C GLY A 692 55.77 -27.98 0.79
N ASN A 693 56.85 -28.39 1.45
CA ASN A 693 57.96 -27.51 1.83
C ASN A 693 58.60 -26.87 0.57
N ALA A 694 58.60 -25.54 0.50
CA ALA A 694 59.51 -24.79 -0.37
C ALA A 694 60.29 -23.77 0.46
N SER A 695 61.59 -23.98 0.48
CA SER A 695 62.67 -23.27 1.15
C SER A 695 62.77 -21.78 0.81
N ALA A 696 63.15 -20.98 1.80
CA ALA A 696 63.35 -19.53 1.73
C ALA A 696 64.76 -19.12 1.26
N SER A 697 64.84 -17.96 0.58
CA SER A 697 65.79 -16.81 0.75
C SER A 697 66.21 -16.18 -0.61
N PRO A 698 66.69 -14.92 -0.68
CA PRO A 698 66.09 -13.67 -0.16
C PRO A 698 66.19 -12.50 -1.18
N THR A 699 65.24 -11.54 -1.18
CA THR A 699 65.52 -10.21 -1.77
C THR A 699 64.70 -9.07 -1.16
N GLN A 700 65.43 -8.24 -0.42
CA GLN A 700 65.37 -6.78 -0.30
C GLN A 700 64.02 -6.03 -0.22
N THR A 701 63.80 -5.54 0.99
CA THR A 701 63.09 -4.32 1.41
C THR A 701 63.02 -3.17 0.40
N SER A 702 61.80 -2.68 0.16
CA SER A 702 61.52 -1.25 0.09
C SER A 702 60.23 -0.95 0.89
N ILE A 703 60.35 0.01 1.80
CA ILE A 703 59.29 0.46 2.72
C ILE A 703 58.45 1.50 1.99
N SER A 704 57.13 1.31 1.91
CA SER A 704 56.21 2.44 1.99
C SER A 704 54.95 2.05 2.75
N THR A 705 54.75 2.76 3.85
CA THR A 705 53.58 2.74 4.72
C THR A 705 52.48 3.61 4.11
N ILE A 706 51.28 3.07 3.87
CA ILE A 706 50.05 3.87 3.87
C ILE A 706 48.95 3.10 4.61
N LEU A 707 48.45 3.76 5.64
CA LEU A 707 47.39 3.35 6.56
C LEU A 707 46.00 3.38 5.91
N SER A 708 45.15 2.44 6.33
CA SER A 708 43.69 2.54 6.21
C SER A 708 43.14 3.74 6.99
N PRO A 709 41.94 4.23 6.63
CA PRO A 709 41.00 4.52 7.70
C PRO A 709 39.58 4.02 7.45
N VAL A 710 39.02 3.51 8.54
CA VAL A 710 37.60 3.35 8.83
C VAL A 710 37.07 4.67 9.42
N SER A 711 35.79 4.97 9.16
CA SER A 711 34.91 5.96 9.80
C SER A 711 35.16 7.46 9.54
N SER A 712 34.14 8.12 8.97
CA SER A 712 33.27 9.09 9.67
C SER A 712 32.34 9.80 8.68
N MET A 713 31.03 9.70 8.88
CA MET A 713 30.02 10.48 8.14
C MET A 713 29.17 11.21 9.18
N ILE A 714 29.46 12.49 9.44
CA ILE A 714 28.66 13.40 10.27
C ILE A 714 28.78 14.82 9.67
N ILE A 715 27.62 15.37 9.31
CA ILE A 715 27.17 16.78 9.30
C ILE A 715 27.96 17.80 8.47
N SER A 716 27.28 18.41 7.49
CA SER A 716 27.56 19.80 7.07
C SER A 716 26.26 20.56 6.86
N ILE A 717 26.04 21.57 7.70
CA ILE A 717 25.06 22.66 7.53
C ILE A 717 25.81 23.98 7.79
N LEU A 718 25.70 24.87 6.78
CA LEU A 718 25.73 26.35 6.79
C LEU A 718 26.96 27.16 7.25
N VAL A 719 27.48 28.03 6.36
CA VAL A 719 27.22 29.49 6.26
C VAL A 719 28.36 30.15 5.45
N ILE A 720 28.02 30.87 4.38
CA ILE A 720 28.88 31.87 3.72
C ILE A 720 28.39 33.27 4.10
N VAL A 721 29.25 34.05 4.75
CA VAL A 721 29.26 35.52 4.81
C VAL A 721 30.73 35.86 4.60
N GLY A 722 31.18 36.80 3.78
CA GLY A 722 30.59 37.88 2.98
C GLY A 722 31.81 38.73 2.60
N SER A 723 31.98 39.03 1.32
CA SER A 723 33.08 39.85 0.83
C SER A 723 32.66 41.32 0.80
N VAL A 724 33.35 42.17 1.55
CA VAL A 724 33.48 43.61 1.26
C VAL A 724 34.89 44.03 1.68
N ILE A 725 35.64 44.61 0.74
CA ILE A 725 36.42 45.87 0.85
C ILE A 725 37.02 46.13 -0.53
N ILE A 726 36.35 47.01 -1.29
CA ILE A 726 36.96 48.23 -1.83
C ILE A 726 35.93 49.35 -1.57
N ASP A 727 36.40 50.33 -0.79
CA ASP A 727 35.90 51.66 -0.41
C ASP A 727 34.59 51.83 0.39
#